data_AF-A0A5J9UJY5-F1
#
_entry.id   AF-A0A5J9UJY5-F1
#
_cell.length_a   1.000
_cell.length_b   1.000
_cell.length_c   1.000
_cell.angle_alpha   90.00
_cell.angle_beta   90.00
_cell.angle_gamma   90.00
#
_symmetry.space_group_name_H-M   'P 1'
#
loop_
_entity.id
_entity.type
_entity.pdbx_description
1 polymer ?
#
loop_
_entity_poly.entity_id
_entity_poly.type
_entity_poly.pdbx_seq_one_letter_code
_entity_poly.pdbx_strand_id
1 'polypeptide(L)'
;MAATANTPEEKAEVLRGVAEDFVGDEDLQQLLRNKPNPVCFDGFEPSGTLNIAQGIGTVTRVNKMVRAGFRVKIVIADWFALLNKKMGGDFDTIRAAGHRMIETWKALGMAMDGVEFLWSSEEIQKRASEYWPLVLDIAQKSSVERIVSCSEIMGRSEKDDLSAGQFMYPLMQCADVFFFEVDICQMSMDQREVNMLARDYCEAIKRKTKPIILSHHTLPGLKEGQKNMSKSDESAAIFMEDNESQVKGKIKKAFCPPKTIEENPCLEYIKHIVFPWFGRFDVLRKEANGGDKIYNRMEEVFVDYASGALHPADVKSNLAKAINQILQVVRDHFKNNSNAKVPFNAVKPVPSSSSIEDLPSSMPPKIVEERLATLLSIGEECIEEDELKLLLRDKPNPICYDGFEPSGRMHIAQGVGKALNVNKMIKSGCRVKIWIADWFAMLNKKIGADLNKIQTVGRYMIEIWKALGMNTDGVEFLWASEEINKRINEYWSLVMDIAQKRSLNRIVRCCQIMGRSEKDALSAAQILYPLMQCADIFFLEVDICQMGMDQRKVNMLAREYCEVIRRKNRPIILSHHMLPGFKESQQKMSKSNPSSAIFMEDNESEVNLKIKEAFCPAKTVEGNPCLEYVKHIVFPWFGRFEVIREEDNGGNKNYNKVEELFEDYSSGALHPDDVKFALAKAINQILQPVRDHFNNNSDAKALFSTVKGYMATHSASVGSTLPEEPRS
;
A
#
# COMPACT_ATOMS: atom_id res chain seq x y z
N MET A 1 3.19 -0.82 -49.48
CA MET A 1 3.79 -1.88 -48.64
C MET A 1 5.16 -1.36 -48.22
N ALA A 2 5.30 -0.89 -46.97
CA ALA A 2 6.62 -0.56 -46.44
C ALA A 2 7.29 -1.89 -46.01
N ALA A 3 8.59 -2.04 -46.28
CA ALA A 3 9.37 -3.21 -45.89
C ALA A 3 9.29 -3.41 -44.38
N THR A 4 9.06 -4.65 -43.92
CA THR A 4 9.22 -5.01 -42.51
C THR A 4 10.69 -4.81 -42.13
N ALA A 5 10.95 -4.13 -41.00
CA ALA A 5 12.29 -4.05 -40.43
C ALA A 5 12.71 -5.47 -40.03
N ASN A 6 13.70 -6.03 -40.73
CA ASN A 6 14.08 -7.43 -40.63
C ASN A 6 15.39 -7.61 -39.85
N THR A 7 16.19 -6.56 -39.65
CA THR A 7 17.43 -6.62 -38.87
C THR A 7 17.30 -5.96 -37.49
N PRO A 8 18.10 -6.36 -36.48
CA PRO A 8 18.20 -5.66 -35.20
C PRO A 8 18.48 -4.16 -35.34
N GLU A 9 19.29 -3.75 -36.32
CA GLU A 9 19.65 -2.36 -36.56
C GLU A 9 18.44 -1.55 -37.06
N GLU A 10 17.68 -2.07 -38.03
CA GLU A 10 16.47 -1.43 -38.54
C GLU A 10 15.40 -1.30 -37.44
N LYS A 11 15.25 -2.34 -36.60
CA LYS A 11 14.33 -2.29 -35.45
C LYS A 11 14.74 -1.24 -34.43
N ALA A 12 16.04 -1.11 -34.15
CA ALA A 12 16.55 -0.08 -33.26
C ALA A 12 16.31 1.34 -33.80
N GLU A 13 16.49 1.56 -35.10
CA GLU A 13 16.16 2.84 -35.74
C GLU A 13 14.68 3.20 -35.63
N VAL A 14 13.78 2.22 -35.78
CA VAL A 14 12.34 2.43 -35.57
C VAL A 14 12.05 2.90 -34.14
N LEU A 15 12.66 2.27 -33.13
CA LEU A 15 12.49 2.67 -31.73
C LEU A 15 13.05 4.07 -31.48
N ARG A 16 14.27 4.37 -31.93
CA ARG A 16 14.86 5.71 -31.79
C ARG A 16 14.03 6.78 -32.48
N GLY A 17 13.40 6.45 -33.62
CA GLY A 17 12.52 7.36 -34.36
C GLY A 17 11.16 7.64 -33.71
N VAL A 18 10.79 6.91 -32.66
CA VAL A 18 9.56 7.16 -31.88
C VAL A 18 9.84 7.68 -30.46
N ALA A 19 11.11 7.79 -30.07
CA ALA A 19 11.57 8.22 -28.75
C ALA A 19 12.03 9.69 -28.76
N GLU A 20 11.82 10.38 -27.64
CA GLU A 20 12.50 11.63 -27.29
C GLU A 20 13.66 11.36 -26.32
N ASP A 21 13.47 10.45 -25.35
CA ASP A 21 14.51 9.97 -24.43
C ASP A 21 14.61 8.44 -24.50
N PHE A 22 15.84 7.94 -24.38
CA PHE A 22 16.16 6.52 -24.54
C PHE A 22 17.17 6.08 -23.47
N VAL A 23 16.76 5.15 -22.61
CA VAL A 23 17.63 4.59 -21.55
C VAL A 23 17.79 3.08 -21.73
N GLY A 24 19.03 2.60 -21.73
CA GLY A 24 19.38 1.19 -21.96
C GLY A 24 19.65 0.86 -23.43
N ASP A 25 20.15 1.82 -24.23
CA ASP A 25 20.51 1.59 -25.64
C ASP A 25 21.67 0.58 -25.76
N GLU A 26 22.54 0.53 -24.75
CA GLU A 26 23.61 -0.46 -24.63
C GLU A 26 23.09 -1.91 -24.61
N ASP A 27 21.91 -2.13 -24.04
CA ASP A 27 21.28 -3.45 -23.91
C ASP A 27 20.37 -3.78 -25.11
N LEU A 28 19.94 -2.77 -25.87
CA LEU A 28 18.96 -2.91 -26.95
C LEU A 28 19.42 -3.89 -28.03
N GLN A 29 20.65 -3.76 -28.48
CA GLN A 29 21.19 -4.61 -29.53
C GLN A 29 21.22 -6.09 -29.11
N GLN A 30 21.51 -6.36 -27.84
CA GLN A 30 21.46 -7.72 -27.31
C GLN A 30 20.03 -8.24 -27.21
N LEU A 31 19.09 -7.41 -26.74
CA LEU A 31 17.67 -7.76 -26.70
C LEU A 31 17.15 -8.14 -28.10
N LEU A 32 17.39 -7.29 -29.10
CA LEU A 32 16.89 -7.49 -30.46
C LEU A 32 17.49 -8.71 -31.17
N ARG A 33 18.72 -9.11 -30.81
CA ARG A 33 19.32 -10.36 -31.28
C ARG A 33 18.72 -11.59 -30.61
N ASN A 34 18.40 -11.49 -29.32
CA ASN A 34 17.96 -12.63 -28.51
C ASN A 34 16.45 -12.89 -28.59
N LYS A 35 15.65 -11.85 -28.80
CA LYS A 35 14.19 -11.91 -28.79
C LYS A 35 13.64 -11.38 -30.12
N PRO A 36 13.07 -12.25 -30.99
CA PRO A 36 12.63 -11.84 -32.32
C PRO A 36 11.47 -10.83 -32.26
N ASN A 37 10.57 -11.00 -31.29
CA ASN A 37 9.41 -10.13 -31.08
C ASN A 37 9.41 -9.60 -29.63
N PRO A 38 10.23 -8.59 -29.29
CA PRO A 38 10.20 -7.98 -27.96
C PRO A 38 8.83 -7.33 -27.67
N VAL A 39 8.51 -7.26 -26.38
CA VAL A 39 7.24 -6.75 -25.85
C VAL A 39 7.44 -5.30 -25.41
N CYS A 40 6.78 -4.39 -26.12
CA CYS A 40 6.59 -3.01 -25.71
C CYS A 40 5.33 -2.90 -24.83
N PHE A 41 5.35 -1.93 -23.91
CA PHE A 41 4.27 -1.68 -22.97
C PHE A 41 3.90 -0.21 -22.94
N ASP A 42 2.59 0.08 -22.98
CA ASP A 42 2.03 1.41 -22.68
C ASP A 42 0.76 1.25 -21.82
N GLY A 43 0.50 2.22 -20.95
CA GLY A 43 -0.56 2.18 -19.95
C GLY A 43 -1.40 3.45 -19.96
N PHE A 44 -2.72 3.31 -19.90
CA PHE A 44 -3.63 4.45 -20.00
C PHE A 44 -4.72 4.42 -18.94
N GLU A 45 -4.79 5.47 -18.11
CA GLU A 45 -5.91 5.71 -17.20
C GLU A 45 -7.18 6.10 -17.99
N PRO A 46 -8.29 5.34 -17.86
CA PRO A 46 -9.56 5.78 -18.39
C PRO A 46 -10.07 7.00 -17.61
N SER A 47 -10.04 8.16 -18.27
CA SER A 47 -10.21 9.47 -17.63
C SER A 47 -11.14 10.40 -18.40
N GLY A 48 -12.06 9.83 -19.18
CA GLY A 48 -12.96 10.55 -20.07
C GLY A 48 -12.47 10.56 -21.52
N THR A 49 -12.74 11.63 -22.25
CA THR A 49 -12.46 11.70 -23.69
C THR A 49 -10.96 11.64 -23.99
N LEU A 50 -10.60 10.87 -25.02
CA LEU A 50 -9.24 10.82 -25.52
C LEU A 50 -8.86 12.15 -26.18
N ASN A 51 -7.69 12.68 -25.83
CA ASN A 51 -7.07 13.74 -26.61
C ASN A 51 -6.38 13.17 -27.86
N ILE A 52 -6.02 14.04 -28.80
CA ILE A 52 -5.45 13.64 -30.09
C ILE A 52 -4.11 12.89 -29.97
N ALA A 53 -3.30 13.17 -28.93
CA ALA A 53 -2.05 12.46 -28.70
C ALA A 53 -2.29 11.03 -28.22
N GLN A 54 -3.24 10.84 -27.30
CA GLN A 54 -3.64 9.51 -26.82
C GLN A 54 -4.38 8.71 -27.90
N GLY A 55 -5.08 9.36 -28.84
CA GLY A 55 -5.71 8.71 -29.98
C GLY A 55 -4.73 8.44 -31.13
N ILE A 56 -4.55 9.43 -31.99
CA ILE A 56 -3.80 9.30 -33.26
C ILE A 56 -2.30 9.10 -33.00
N GLY A 57 -1.73 9.82 -32.02
CA GLY A 57 -0.32 9.71 -31.67
C GLY A 57 0.05 8.28 -31.25
N THR A 58 -0.75 7.68 -30.35
CA THR A 58 -0.59 6.28 -29.92
C THR A 58 -0.70 5.32 -31.10
N VAL A 59 -1.77 5.38 -31.90
CA VAL A 59 -1.95 4.47 -33.05
C VAL A 59 -0.79 4.55 -34.03
N THR A 60 -0.30 5.75 -34.30
CA THR A 60 0.85 5.97 -35.19
C THR A 60 2.11 5.26 -34.68
N ARG A 61 2.46 5.45 -33.40
CA ARG A 61 3.64 4.82 -32.80
C ARG A 61 3.51 3.31 -32.71
N VAL A 62 2.36 2.82 -32.21
CA VAL A 62 2.06 1.40 -32.09
C VAL A 62 2.13 0.70 -33.45
N ASN A 63 1.54 1.29 -34.49
CA ASN A 63 1.59 0.71 -35.83
C ASN A 63 3.02 0.65 -36.40
N LYS A 64 3.87 1.65 -36.13
CA LYS A 64 5.29 1.61 -36.50
C LYS A 64 6.02 0.46 -35.80
N MET A 65 5.80 0.30 -34.49
CA MET A 65 6.39 -0.78 -33.71
C MET A 65 5.92 -2.16 -34.18
N VAL A 66 4.61 -2.37 -34.35
CA VAL A 66 4.07 -3.65 -34.82
C VAL A 66 4.62 -4.02 -36.21
N ARG A 67 4.73 -3.06 -37.14
CA ARG A 67 5.34 -3.29 -38.46
C ARG A 67 6.83 -3.63 -38.39
N ALA A 68 7.53 -3.17 -37.36
CA ALA A 68 8.92 -3.54 -37.09
C ALA A 68 9.05 -4.87 -36.31
N GLY A 69 7.94 -5.59 -36.10
CA GLY A 69 7.94 -6.91 -35.47
C GLY A 69 7.93 -6.90 -33.94
N PHE A 70 7.56 -5.79 -33.31
CA PHE A 70 7.34 -5.75 -31.86
C PHE A 70 5.92 -6.22 -31.50
N ARG A 71 5.78 -6.86 -30.34
CA ARG A 71 4.48 -7.07 -29.68
C ARG A 71 4.20 -5.86 -28.79
N VAL A 72 2.97 -5.39 -28.74
CA VAL A 72 2.60 -4.24 -27.89
C VAL A 72 1.49 -4.65 -26.94
N LYS A 73 1.73 -4.51 -25.64
CA LYS A 73 0.70 -4.61 -24.60
C LYS A 73 0.21 -3.21 -24.27
N ILE A 74 -1.10 -3.01 -24.36
CA ILE A 74 -1.76 -1.77 -23.94
C ILE A 74 -2.61 -2.09 -22.71
N VAL A 75 -2.19 -1.57 -21.55
CA VAL A 75 -2.94 -1.73 -20.31
C VAL A 75 -3.96 -0.61 -20.17
N ILE A 76 -5.23 -1.00 -20.10
CA ILE A 76 -6.33 -0.16 -19.65
C ILE A 76 -6.28 -0.13 -18.12
N ALA A 77 -5.70 0.94 -17.59
CA ALA A 77 -5.32 1.09 -16.20
C ALA A 77 -6.52 1.55 -15.35
N ASP A 78 -7.57 0.72 -15.29
CA ASP A 78 -8.83 1.00 -14.62
C ASP A 78 -8.71 1.12 -13.08
N TRP A 79 -7.92 0.26 -12.43
CA TRP A 79 -7.60 0.42 -11.00
C TRP A 79 -6.72 1.63 -10.71
N PHE A 80 -5.79 1.94 -11.60
CA PHE A 80 -4.95 3.12 -11.51
C PHE A 80 -5.79 4.41 -11.62
N ALA A 81 -6.72 4.47 -12.57
CA ALA A 81 -7.68 5.55 -12.69
C ALA A 81 -8.55 5.70 -11.44
N LEU A 82 -8.94 4.59 -10.80
CA LEU A 82 -9.67 4.60 -9.52
C LEU A 82 -8.82 5.21 -8.40
N LEU A 83 -7.57 4.76 -8.23
CA LEU A 83 -6.63 5.28 -7.23
C LEU A 83 -6.35 6.77 -7.43
N ASN A 84 -6.27 7.23 -8.69
CA ASN A 84 -6.08 8.64 -9.02
C ASN A 84 -7.40 9.45 -9.08
N LYS A 85 -8.51 8.85 -8.63
CA LYS A 85 -9.84 9.49 -8.51
C LYS A 85 -10.38 10.06 -9.83
N LYS A 86 -10.04 9.44 -10.95
CA LYS A 86 -10.64 9.80 -12.24
C LYS A 86 -12.13 9.52 -12.22
N MET A 87 -12.89 10.31 -12.98
CA MET A 87 -14.35 10.15 -13.08
C MET A 87 -15.08 10.12 -11.72
N GLY A 88 -14.57 10.86 -10.73
CA GLY A 88 -15.13 10.89 -9.38
C GLY A 88 -14.94 9.61 -8.56
N GLY A 89 -14.10 8.67 -9.03
CA GLY A 89 -13.91 7.37 -8.40
C GLY A 89 -15.02 6.36 -8.74
N ASP A 90 -15.84 6.62 -9.76
CA ASP A 90 -16.86 5.69 -10.22
C ASP A 90 -16.27 4.64 -11.17
N PHE A 91 -16.14 3.41 -10.70
CA PHE A 91 -15.49 2.33 -11.43
C PHE A 91 -16.23 1.93 -12.71
N ASP A 92 -17.57 1.97 -12.70
CA ASP A 92 -18.36 1.65 -13.90
C ASP A 92 -18.13 2.67 -15.02
N THR A 93 -18.08 3.95 -14.66
CA THR A 93 -17.74 5.03 -15.59
C THR A 93 -16.30 4.92 -16.11
N ILE A 94 -15.34 4.52 -15.26
CA ILE A 94 -13.95 4.24 -15.67
C ILE A 94 -13.92 3.10 -16.71
N ARG A 95 -14.63 1.99 -16.45
CA ARG A 95 -14.73 0.86 -17.38
C ARG A 95 -15.36 1.26 -18.71
N ALA A 96 -16.45 2.02 -18.68
CA ALA A 96 -17.08 2.53 -19.90
C ALA A 96 -16.12 3.40 -20.73
N ALA A 97 -15.35 4.28 -20.06
CA ALA A 97 -14.33 5.08 -20.73
C ALA A 97 -13.23 4.22 -21.37
N GLY A 98 -12.77 3.17 -20.68
CA GLY A 98 -11.73 2.27 -21.21
C GLY A 98 -12.19 1.51 -22.46
N HIS A 99 -13.44 1.01 -22.48
CA HIS A 99 -14.01 0.38 -23.68
C HIS A 99 -14.05 1.37 -24.86
N ARG A 100 -14.43 2.62 -24.60
CA ARG A 100 -14.46 3.66 -25.62
C ARG A 100 -13.08 4.00 -26.17
N MET A 101 -12.05 3.96 -25.33
CA MET A 101 -10.66 4.15 -25.77
C MET A 101 -10.24 3.06 -26.75
N ILE A 102 -10.50 1.80 -26.41
CA ILE A 102 -10.22 0.64 -27.28
C ILE A 102 -10.93 0.79 -28.63
N GLU A 103 -12.22 1.13 -28.63
CA GLU A 103 -12.98 1.31 -29.88
C GLU A 103 -12.47 2.48 -30.72
N THR A 104 -11.98 3.56 -30.09
CA THR A 104 -11.36 4.68 -30.79
C THR A 104 -10.07 4.24 -31.50
N TRP A 105 -9.21 3.47 -30.84
CA TRP A 105 -7.98 2.97 -31.45
C TRP A 105 -8.24 1.98 -32.59
N LYS A 106 -9.24 1.11 -32.44
CA LYS A 106 -9.69 0.23 -33.53
C LYS A 106 -10.17 1.03 -34.73
N ALA A 107 -11.01 2.05 -34.52
CA ALA A 107 -11.51 2.91 -35.58
C ALA A 107 -10.38 3.63 -36.33
N LEU A 108 -9.33 4.04 -35.62
CA LEU A 108 -8.13 4.66 -36.20
C LEU A 108 -7.20 3.66 -36.93
N GLY A 109 -7.53 2.37 -36.98
CA GLY A 109 -6.74 1.37 -37.68
C GLY A 109 -5.49 0.92 -36.92
N MET A 110 -5.58 0.77 -35.60
CA MET A 110 -4.53 0.12 -34.81
C MET A 110 -4.25 -1.30 -35.34
N ALA A 111 -2.97 -1.67 -35.43
CA ALA A 111 -2.50 -2.95 -35.96
C ALA A 111 -2.76 -4.10 -34.97
N MET A 112 -4.01 -4.52 -34.89
CA MET A 112 -4.52 -5.48 -33.89
C MET A 112 -3.75 -6.80 -33.82
N ASP A 113 -3.20 -7.29 -34.94
CA ASP A 113 -2.45 -8.56 -34.96
C ASP A 113 -1.21 -8.54 -34.06
N GLY A 114 -0.66 -7.36 -33.75
CA GLY A 114 0.50 -7.16 -32.90
C GLY A 114 0.18 -6.58 -31.51
N VAL A 115 -1.08 -6.28 -31.22
CA VAL A 115 -1.51 -5.56 -30.00
C VAL A 115 -2.37 -6.44 -29.11
N GLU A 116 -2.06 -6.43 -27.82
CA GLU A 116 -2.85 -7.06 -26.77
C GLU A 116 -3.41 -5.99 -25.82
N PHE A 117 -4.73 -5.96 -25.64
CA PHE A 117 -5.38 -5.09 -24.66
C PHE A 117 -5.61 -5.84 -23.35
N LEU A 118 -5.14 -5.26 -22.24
CA LEU A 118 -5.21 -5.85 -20.91
C LEU A 118 -5.93 -4.89 -19.96
N TRP A 119 -6.82 -5.38 -19.11
CA TRP A 119 -7.42 -4.57 -18.05
C TRP A 119 -6.66 -4.79 -16.74
N SER A 120 -6.18 -3.72 -16.12
CA SER A 120 -5.34 -3.85 -14.92
C SER A 120 -6.05 -4.62 -13.81
N SER A 121 -7.32 -4.32 -13.54
CA SER A 121 -8.12 -5.00 -12.52
C SER A 121 -8.26 -6.49 -12.79
N GLU A 122 -8.59 -6.89 -14.02
CA GLU A 122 -8.80 -8.28 -14.39
C GLU A 122 -7.50 -9.10 -14.32
N GLU A 123 -6.42 -8.57 -14.87
CA GLU A 123 -5.14 -9.28 -14.91
C GLU A 123 -4.54 -9.42 -13.52
N ILE A 124 -4.58 -8.36 -12.71
CA ILE A 124 -4.10 -8.42 -11.33
C ILE A 124 -4.97 -9.39 -10.51
N GLN A 125 -6.29 -9.38 -10.67
CA GLN A 125 -7.15 -10.31 -9.91
C GLN A 125 -6.93 -11.77 -10.29
N LYS A 126 -6.66 -12.08 -11.56
CA LYS A 126 -6.38 -13.44 -12.04
C LYS A 126 -5.09 -14.01 -11.43
N ARG A 127 -4.08 -13.16 -11.22
CA ARG A 127 -2.74 -13.56 -10.73
C ARG A 127 -2.31 -12.78 -9.49
N ALA A 128 -3.27 -12.52 -8.59
CA ALA A 128 -3.07 -11.67 -7.42
C ALA A 128 -1.96 -12.18 -6.48
N SER A 129 -1.80 -13.50 -6.38
CA SER A 129 -0.75 -14.16 -5.60
C SER A 129 0.66 -13.96 -6.15
N GLU A 130 0.79 -13.54 -7.42
CA GLU A 130 2.06 -13.11 -8.02
C GLU A 130 2.24 -11.60 -7.84
N TYR A 131 1.18 -10.83 -8.06
CA TYR A 131 1.24 -9.38 -8.14
C TYR A 131 1.50 -8.69 -6.80
N TRP A 132 0.73 -9.01 -5.76
CA TRP A 132 0.81 -8.28 -4.50
C TRP A 132 2.10 -8.53 -3.71
N PRO A 133 2.64 -9.77 -3.66
CA PRO A 133 3.97 -9.97 -3.10
C PRO A 133 5.06 -9.17 -3.83
N LEU A 134 4.95 -9.02 -5.16
CA LEU A 134 5.87 -8.17 -5.94
C LEU A 134 5.74 -6.69 -5.56
N VAL A 135 4.51 -6.16 -5.42
CA VAL A 135 4.27 -4.78 -4.97
C VAL A 135 4.88 -4.55 -3.58
N LEU A 136 4.69 -5.50 -2.65
CA LEU A 136 5.27 -5.43 -1.32
C LEU A 136 6.80 -5.48 -1.33
N ASP A 137 7.40 -6.30 -2.19
CA ASP A 137 8.85 -6.41 -2.31
C ASP A 137 9.50 -5.13 -2.87
N ILE A 138 8.87 -4.53 -3.89
CA ILE A 138 9.24 -3.21 -4.41
C ILE A 138 9.14 -2.18 -3.28
N ALA A 139 8.02 -2.15 -2.57
CA ALA A 139 7.80 -1.21 -1.47
C ALA A 139 8.83 -1.36 -0.34
N GLN A 140 9.30 -2.58 -0.08
CA GLN A 140 10.33 -2.84 0.94
C GLN A 140 11.72 -2.33 0.52
N LYS A 141 11.99 -2.28 -0.78
CA LYS A 141 13.25 -1.83 -1.39
C LYS A 141 13.25 -0.36 -1.82
N SER A 142 12.13 0.35 -1.66
CA SER A 142 12.01 1.78 -1.97
C SER A 142 11.79 2.62 -0.72
N SER A 143 12.35 3.84 -0.69
CA SER A 143 12.05 4.83 0.34
C SER A 143 10.73 5.56 0.04
N VAL A 144 10.13 6.17 1.07
CA VAL A 144 8.91 6.98 0.89
C VAL A 144 9.16 8.14 -0.08
N GLU A 145 10.30 8.82 0.04
CA GLU A 145 10.68 9.96 -0.79
C GLU A 145 10.80 9.56 -2.26
N ARG A 146 11.40 8.40 -2.54
CA ARG A 146 11.54 7.89 -3.90
C ARG A 146 10.19 7.59 -4.57
N ILE A 147 9.20 7.15 -3.80
CA ILE A 147 7.85 6.92 -4.32
C ILE A 147 7.11 8.24 -4.53
N VAL A 148 7.26 9.20 -3.61
CA VAL A 148 6.68 10.54 -3.75
C VAL A 148 7.26 11.28 -4.96
N SER A 149 8.55 11.08 -5.29
CA SER A 149 9.16 11.68 -6.49
C SER A 149 8.54 11.21 -7.81
N CYS A 150 7.83 10.08 -7.80
CA CYS A 150 7.07 9.59 -8.95
C CYS A 150 5.67 10.23 -9.08
N SER A 151 5.31 11.26 -8.30
CA SER A 151 3.95 11.82 -8.31
C SER A 151 3.51 12.41 -9.65
N GLU A 152 4.47 12.85 -10.48
CA GLU A 152 4.21 13.45 -11.79
C GLU A 152 3.47 12.49 -12.73
N ILE A 153 3.65 11.17 -12.57
CA ILE A 153 3.00 10.15 -13.40
C ILE A 153 1.46 10.21 -13.32
N MET A 154 0.94 10.80 -12.23
CA MET A 154 -0.49 11.00 -11.97
C MET A 154 -0.96 12.44 -12.26
N GLY A 155 -0.08 13.31 -12.76
CA GLY A 155 -0.30 14.74 -12.92
C GLY A 155 -0.27 15.51 -11.61
N ARG A 156 0.58 15.10 -10.65
CA ARG A 156 0.70 15.68 -9.31
C ARG A 156 2.11 16.14 -9.02
N SER A 157 2.27 17.06 -8.09
CA SER A 157 3.57 17.48 -7.58
C SER A 157 3.92 16.76 -6.28
N GLU A 158 5.22 16.69 -5.94
CA GLU A 158 5.69 16.17 -4.65
C GLU A 158 5.16 16.96 -3.44
N LYS A 159 4.67 18.18 -3.66
CA LYS A 159 4.10 19.05 -2.61
C LYS A 159 2.60 18.85 -2.43
N ASP A 160 1.95 18.09 -3.31
CA ASP A 160 0.51 17.86 -3.23
C ASP A 160 0.17 16.93 -2.07
N ASP A 161 -0.97 17.18 -1.42
CA ASP A 161 -1.51 16.25 -0.43
C ASP A 161 -2.01 14.97 -1.13
N LEU A 162 -1.18 13.94 -1.11
CA LEU A 162 -1.51 12.64 -1.69
C LEU A 162 -2.48 11.86 -0.81
N SER A 163 -3.40 11.14 -1.44
CA SER A 163 -4.05 9.99 -0.80
C SER A 163 -3.07 8.83 -0.69
N ALA A 164 -3.31 7.92 0.25
CA ALA A 164 -2.48 6.73 0.37
C ALA A 164 -2.63 5.81 -0.86
N GLY A 165 -3.76 5.86 -1.56
CA GLY A 165 -3.95 5.19 -2.85
C GLY A 165 -3.05 5.75 -3.96
N GLN A 166 -2.85 7.07 -3.98
CA GLN A 166 -1.89 7.70 -4.91
C GLN A 166 -0.44 7.40 -4.54
N PHE A 167 -0.14 7.20 -3.25
CA PHE A 167 1.17 6.70 -2.83
C PHE A 167 1.39 5.23 -3.27
N MET A 168 0.34 4.40 -3.27
CA MET A 168 0.43 3.00 -3.77
C MET A 168 0.62 2.92 -5.28
N TYR A 169 0.12 3.89 -6.03
CA TYR A 169 0.07 3.86 -7.49
C TYR A 169 1.45 3.64 -8.14
N PRO A 170 2.54 4.38 -7.83
CA PRO A 170 3.84 4.14 -8.46
C PRO A 170 4.43 2.76 -8.15
N LEU A 171 4.14 2.20 -6.97
CA LEU A 171 4.57 0.85 -6.60
C LEU A 171 3.91 -0.20 -7.51
N MET A 172 2.59 -0.04 -7.74
CA MET A 172 1.83 -0.90 -8.64
C MET A 172 2.31 -0.77 -10.09
N GLN A 173 2.52 0.44 -10.60
CA GLN A 173 3.00 0.64 -11.98
C GLN A 173 4.43 0.12 -12.17
N CYS A 174 5.28 0.19 -11.13
CA CYS A 174 6.58 -0.47 -11.16
C CYS A 174 6.44 -2.00 -11.23
N ALA A 175 5.50 -2.58 -10.47
CA ALA A 175 5.21 -4.01 -10.51
C ALA A 175 4.71 -4.47 -11.89
N ASP A 176 3.90 -3.67 -12.58
CA ASP A 176 3.37 -3.95 -13.92
C ASP A 176 4.48 -4.28 -14.93
N VAL A 177 5.62 -3.59 -14.87
CA VAL A 177 6.77 -3.82 -15.75
C VAL A 177 7.24 -5.27 -15.70
N PHE A 178 7.26 -5.87 -14.51
CA PHE A 178 7.70 -7.24 -14.32
C PHE A 178 6.56 -8.23 -14.50
N PHE A 179 5.36 -7.88 -14.00
CA PHE A 179 4.17 -8.72 -14.04
C PHE A 179 3.65 -8.98 -15.46
N PHE A 180 3.81 -8.00 -16.35
CA PHE A 180 3.47 -8.12 -17.78
C PHE A 180 4.67 -8.52 -18.65
N GLU A 181 5.81 -8.86 -18.05
CA GLU A 181 7.02 -9.32 -18.75
C GLU A 181 7.49 -8.34 -19.84
N VAL A 182 7.55 -7.06 -19.48
CA VAL A 182 7.87 -5.97 -20.39
C VAL A 182 9.38 -5.95 -20.69
N ASP A 183 9.74 -5.88 -21.98
CA ASP A 183 11.12 -5.64 -22.38
C ASP A 183 11.40 -4.13 -22.57
N ILE A 184 10.42 -3.41 -23.12
CA ILE A 184 10.52 -1.99 -23.49
C ILE A 184 9.33 -1.22 -22.90
N CYS A 185 9.58 -0.36 -21.91
CA CYS A 185 8.58 0.57 -21.37
C CYS A 185 8.45 1.76 -22.34
N GLN A 186 7.38 1.78 -23.14
CA GLN A 186 7.12 2.82 -24.13
C GLN A 186 6.02 3.75 -23.63
N MET A 187 6.39 4.82 -22.94
CA MET A 187 5.44 5.73 -22.29
C MET A 187 5.84 7.19 -22.52
N SER A 188 5.04 8.15 -22.08
CA SER A 188 5.36 9.59 -22.25
C SER A 188 6.46 10.02 -21.27
N MET A 189 7.08 11.19 -21.54
CA MET A 189 8.16 11.72 -20.70
C MET A 189 7.79 11.89 -19.22
N ASP A 190 6.53 12.18 -18.91
CA ASP A 190 6.01 12.28 -17.54
C ASP A 190 5.98 10.93 -16.78
N GLN A 191 6.11 9.80 -17.49
CA GLN A 191 6.19 8.46 -16.91
C GLN A 191 7.63 8.00 -16.64
N ARG A 192 8.62 8.86 -16.92
CA ARG A 192 10.04 8.50 -16.85
C ARG A 192 10.46 8.07 -15.44
N GLU A 193 10.00 8.77 -14.39
CA GLU A 193 10.46 8.51 -13.03
C GLU A 193 10.07 7.13 -12.49
N VAL A 194 8.87 6.63 -12.81
CA VAL A 194 8.45 5.27 -12.43
C VAL A 194 9.10 4.19 -13.30
N ASN A 195 9.43 4.50 -14.56
CA ASN A 195 10.22 3.59 -15.38
C ASN A 195 11.66 3.47 -14.85
N MET A 196 12.24 4.57 -14.35
CA MET A 196 13.51 4.53 -13.64
C MET A 196 13.41 3.75 -12.33
N LEU A 197 12.28 3.85 -11.60
CA LEU A 197 12.04 3.05 -10.39
C LEU A 197 12.11 1.54 -10.67
N ALA A 198 11.63 1.08 -11.84
CA ALA A 198 11.78 -0.32 -12.24
C ALA A 198 13.26 -0.71 -12.43
N ARG A 199 14.09 0.18 -12.98
CA ARG A 199 15.54 -0.05 -13.10
C ARG A 199 16.24 -0.02 -11.74
N ASP A 200 15.83 0.88 -10.84
CA ASP A 200 16.31 0.94 -9.44
C ASP A 200 15.99 -0.38 -8.71
N TYR A 201 14.78 -0.91 -8.91
CA TYR A 201 14.38 -2.19 -8.35
C TYR A 201 15.21 -3.35 -8.90
N CYS A 202 15.48 -3.40 -10.21
CA CYS A 202 16.40 -4.39 -10.79
C CYS A 202 17.76 -4.39 -10.10
N GLU A 203 18.32 -3.21 -9.81
CA GLU A 203 19.59 -3.11 -9.07
C GLU A 203 19.47 -3.64 -7.65
N ALA A 204 18.39 -3.29 -6.95
CA ALA A 204 18.15 -3.73 -5.59
C ALA A 204 18.01 -5.27 -5.47
N ILE A 205 17.45 -5.93 -6.49
CA ILE A 205 17.37 -7.40 -6.58
C ILE A 205 18.54 -8.05 -7.34
N LYS A 206 19.54 -7.27 -7.77
CA LYS A 206 20.70 -7.71 -8.55
C LYS A 206 20.32 -8.44 -9.86
N ARG A 207 19.22 -8.03 -10.47
CA ARG A 207 18.77 -8.53 -11.78
C ARG A 207 19.57 -7.85 -12.88
N LYS A 208 20.29 -8.65 -13.68
CA LYS A 208 21.13 -8.15 -14.77
C LYS A 208 20.34 -7.51 -15.90
N THR A 209 19.19 -8.08 -16.25
CA THR A 209 18.34 -7.59 -17.35
C THR A 209 17.41 -6.51 -16.85
N LYS A 210 17.52 -5.32 -17.41
CA LYS A 210 16.68 -4.16 -17.07
C LYS A 210 15.71 -3.86 -18.22
N PRO A 211 14.52 -3.32 -17.92
CA PRO A 211 13.63 -2.81 -18.96
C PRO A 211 14.30 -1.64 -19.68
N ILE A 212 14.19 -1.61 -21.00
CA ILE A 212 14.58 -0.46 -21.82
C ILE A 212 13.50 0.60 -21.67
N ILE A 213 13.89 1.86 -21.46
CA ILE A 213 12.92 2.95 -21.31
C ILE A 213 12.93 3.77 -22.59
N LEU A 214 11.75 3.86 -23.21
CA LEU A 214 11.51 4.63 -24.41
C LEU A 214 10.44 5.68 -24.09
N SER A 215 10.89 6.89 -23.81
CA SER A 215 10.00 8.00 -23.49
C SER A 215 9.67 8.75 -24.77
N HIS A 216 8.39 8.82 -25.15
CA HIS A 216 7.97 9.47 -26.40
C HIS A 216 7.66 10.96 -26.20
N HIS A 217 7.75 11.70 -27.31
CA HIS A 217 7.47 13.13 -27.33
C HIS A 217 6.05 13.48 -26.92
N THR A 218 5.91 14.43 -26.00
CA THR A 218 4.61 14.92 -25.55
C THR A 218 4.13 16.05 -26.46
N LEU A 219 2.96 15.86 -27.09
CA LEU A 219 2.38 16.86 -27.97
C LEU A 219 1.91 18.09 -27.15
N PRO A 220 2.27 19.32 -27.56
CA PRO A 220 1.98 20.52 -26.78
C PRO A 220 0.49 20.87 -26.73
N GLY A 221 0.13 21.68 -25.73
CA GLY A 221 -1.18 22.34 -25.69
C GLY A 221 -1.29 23.39 -26.80
N LEU A 222 -2.52 23.71 -27.20
CA LEU A 222 -2.74 24.68 -28.27
C LEU A 222 -2.43 26.13 -27.86
N LYS A 223 -2.27 26.44 -26.57
CA LYS A 223 -1.98 27.80 -26.09
C LYS A 223 -0.47 28.00 -25.87
N GLU A 224 -0.06 29.27 -25.83
CA GLU A 224 1.33 29.67 -25.60
C GLU A 224 1.86 29.11 -24.26
N GLY A 225 3.10 28.62 -24.26
CA GLY A 225 3.78 28.11 -23.06
C GLY A 225 3.27 26.76 -22.53
N GLN A 226 2.31 26.11 -23.19
CA GLN A 226 1.78 24.82 -22.75
C GLN A 226 2.60 23.65 -23.29
N LYS A 227 3.46 23.09 -22.43
CA LYS A 227 4.27 21.91 -22.78
C LYS A 227 3.42 20.65 -23.05
N ASN A 228 2.29 20.50 -22.37
CA ASN A 228 1.39 19.34 -22.49
C ASN A 228 -0.07 19.79 -22.65
N MET A 229 -0.89 18.95 -23.29
CA MET A 229 -2.35 19.14 -23.34
C MET A 229 -3.00 18.84 -21.98
N SER A 230 -3.68 19.83 -21.38
CA SER A 230 -4.52 19.58 -20.22
C SER A 230 -5.92 19.12 -20.63
N LYS A 231 -6.39 18.01 -20.06
CA LYS A 231 -7.79 17.57 -20.20
C LYS A 231 -8.78 18.50 -19.49
N SER A 232 -8.32 19.29 -18.51
CA SER A 232 -9.18 20.23 -17.78
C SER A 232 -9.43 21.54 -18.53
N ASP A 233 -8.64 21.83 -19.57
CA ASP A 233 -8.82 22.99 -20.43
C ASP A 233 -9.28 22.54 -21.81
N GLU A 234 -10.60 22.46 -22.00
CA GLU A 234 -11.19 21.99 -23.26
C GLU A 234 -10.73 22.77 -24.49
N SER A 235 -10.32 24.03 -24.31
CA SER A 235 -9.86 24.88 -25.42
C SER A 235 -8.39 24.67 -25.78
N ALA A 236 -7.60 24.04 -24.90
CA ALA A 236 -6.18 23.77 -25.08
C ALA A 236 -5.89 22.41 -25.74
N ALA A 237 -6.88 21.52 -25.81
CA ALA A 237 -6.72 20.17 -26.35
C ALA A 237 -7.74 19.86 -27.44
N ILE A 238 -7.31 19.16 -28.48
CA ILE A 238 -8.23 18.54 -29.45
C ILE A 238 -8.60 17.15 -28.94
N PHE A 239 -9.89 16.88 -28.88
CA PHE A 239 -10.44 15.60 -28.46
C PHE A 239 -10.89 14.78 -29.65
N MET A 240 -10.82 13.46 -29.53
CA MET A 240 -11.20 12.52 -30.58
C MET A 240 -12.68 12.63 -30.99
N GLU A 241 -13.50 13.26 -30.16
CA GLU A 241 -14.95 13.43 -30.35
C GLU A 241 -15.34 14.85 -30.75
N ASP A 242 -14.38 15.78 -30.84
CA ASP A 242 -14.67 17.15 -31.27
C ASP A 242 -15.35 17.10 -32.65
N ASN A 243 -16.46 17.83 -32.80
CA ASN A 243 -17.07 18.05 -34.10
C ASN A 243 -16.23 19.03 -34.93
N GLU A 244 -16.56 19.16 -36.22
CA GLU A 244 -15.76 19.99 -37.12
C GLU A 244 -15.61 21.46 -36.67
N SER A 245 -16.69 22.02 -36.13
CA SER A 245 -16.71 23.40 -35.66
C SER A 245 -15.81 23.59 -34.44
N GLN A 246 -15.82 22.63 -33.50
CA GLN A 246 -14.95 22.63 -32.34
C GLN A 246 -13.47 22.59 -32.74
N VAL A 247 -13.08 21.66 -33.63
CA VAL A 247 -11.70 21.55 -34.13
C VAL A 247 -11.26 22.85 -34.80
N LYS A 248 -12.08 23.39 -35.72
CA LYS A 248 -11.80 24.66 -36.41
C LYS A 248 -11.66 25.81 -35.42
N GLY A 249 -12.55 25.90 -34.42
CA GLY A 249 -12.54 26.93 -33.39
C GLY A 249 -11.29 26.89 -32.51
N LYS A 250 -10.88 25.70 -32.06
CA LYS A 250 -9.69 25.49 -31.24
C LYS A 250 -8.41 25.86 -31.99
N ILE A 251 -8.21 25.34 -33.20
CA ILE A 251 -7.02 25.62 -34.02
C ILE A 251 -6.95 27.09 -34.44
N LYS A 252 -8.08 27.73 -34.74
CA LYS A 252 -8.11 29.17 -35.05
C LYS A 252 -7.50 30.00 -33.93
N LYS A 253 -7.78 29.63 -32.67
CA LYS A 253 -7.29 30.29 -31.45
C LYS A 253 -5.91 29.81 -30.99
N ALA A 254 -5.37 28.75 -31.59
CA ALA A 254 -4.08 28.20 -31.18
C ALA A 254 -2.94 29.21 -31.32
N PHE A 255 -1.93 29.11 -30.47
CA PHE A 255 -0.68 29.83 -30.61
C PHE A 255 0.01 29.39 -31.90
N CYS A 256 0.40 30.35 -32.74
CA CYS A 256 1.06 30.11 -34.02
C CYS A 256 1.76 31.41 -34.46
N PRO A 257 2.85 31.78 -33.76
CA PRO A 257 3.58 33.03 -34.03
C PRO A 257 4.14 33.04 -35.46
N PRO A 258 4.01 34.14 -36.22
CA PRO A 258 4.50 34.21 -37.60
C PRO A 258 6.03 34.06 -37.64
N LYS A 259 6.53 33.25 -38.58
CA LYS A 259 7.96 32.99 -38.82
C LYS A 259 8.73 32.33 -37.66
N THR A 260 8.05 31.93 -36.59
CA THR A 260 8.66 31.24 -35.44
C THR A 260 8.31 29.76 -35.47
N ILE A 261 9.33 28.92 -35.64
CA ILE A 261 9.18 27.46 -35.69
C ILE A 261 9.13 26.88 -34.27
N GLU A 262 10.02 27.34 -33.39
CA GLU A 262 10.16 26.86 -32.02
C GLU A 262 8.88 27.10 -31.21
N GLU A 263 8.51 26.12 -30.39
CA GLU A 263 7.33 26.16 -29.51
C GLU A 263 6.01 26.48 -30.22
N ASN A 264 5.91 26.16 -31.52
CA ASN A 264 4.71 26.39 -32.32
C ASN A 264 3.81 25.14 -32.35
N PRO A 265 2.70 25.08 -31.58
CA PRO A 265 1.90 23.87 -31.47
C PRO A 265 1.24 23.49 -32.81
N CYS A 266 0.95 24.44 -33.69
CA CYS A 266 0.40 24.10 -35.00
C CYS A 266 1.40 23.31 -35.86
N LEU A 267 2.68 23.68 -35.82
CA LEU A 267 3.73 22.96 -36.56
C LEU A 267 4.03 21.60 -35.93
N GLU A 268 3.98 21.50 -34.60
CA GLU A 268 4.13 20.21 -33.90
C GLU A 268 3.01 19.23 -34.26
N TYR A 269 1.76 19.70 -34.36
CA TYR A 269 0.65 18.84 -34.80
C TYR A 269 0.81 18.40 -36.26
N ILE A 270 1.33 19.27 -37.13
CA ILE A 270 1.62 18.89 -38.51
C ILE A 270 2.68 17.80 -38.54
N LYS A 271 3.80 17.99 -37.83
CA LYS A 271 4.93 17.06 -37.76
C LYS A 271 4.58 15.71 -37.14
N HIS A 272 3.83 15.70 -36.03
CA HIS A 272 3.62 14.49 -35.24
C HIS A 272 2.27 13.80 -35.48
N ILE A 273 1.30 14.46 -36.13
CA ILE A 273 -0.02 13.89 -36.44
C ILE A 273 -0.26 13.84 -37.95
N VAL A 274 -0.16 14.98 -38.64
CA VAL A 274 -0.55 15.06 -40.07
C VAL A 274 0.42 14.32 -40.98
N PHE A 275 1.73 14.57 -40.86
CA PHE A 275 2.74 13.89 -41.66
C PHE A 275 2.75 12.37 -41.44
N PRO A 276 2.71 11.85 -40.21
CA PRO A 276 2.69 10.41 -40.00
C PRO A 276 1.42 9.73 -40.50
N TRP A 277 0.29 10.46 -40.58
CA TRP A 277 -0.98 9.93 -41.06
C TRP A 277 -1.09 9.95 -42.59
N PHE A 278 -0.83 11.11 -43.22
CA PHE A 278 -1.03 11.31 -44.66
C PHE A 278 0.25 11.16 -45.50
N GLY A 279 1.43 11.21 -44.87
CA GLY A 279 2.73 11.26 -45.56
C GLY A 279 3.06 12.62 -46.17
N ARG A 280 2.17 13.61 -46.06
CA ARG A 280 2.30 14.96 -46.64
C ARG A 280 1.40 15.97 -45.91
N PHE A 281 1.58 17.26 -46.19
CA PHE A 281 0.70 18.33 -45.75
C PHE A 281 0.23 19.17 -46.94
N ASP A 282 -1.09 19.22 -47.15
CA ASP A 282 -1.72 19.91 -48.28
C ASP A 282 -2.22 21.30 -47.83
N VAL A 283 -1.66 22.37 -48.40
CA VAL A 283 -2.07 23.76 -48.14
C VAL A 283 -2.86 24.27 -49.34
N LEU A 284 -4.18 24.37 -49.18
CA LEU A 284 -5.07 24.89 -50.22
C LEU A 284 -5.44 26.35 -49.92
N ARG A 285 -5.06 27.27 -50.82
CA ARG A 285 -5.22 28.72 -50.65
C ARG A 285 -5.26 29.45 -52.01
N LYS A 286 -5.79 30.67 -52.00
CA LYS A 286 -5.93 31.50 -53.22
C LYS A 286 -4.56 31.81 -53.83
N GLU A 287 -4.51 32.01 -55.15
CA GLU A 287 -3.32 32.47 -55.89
C GLU A 287 -2.66 33.70 -55.26
N ALA A 288 -3.47 34.68 -54.83
CA ALA A 288 -2.97 35.89 -54.16
C ALA A 288 -2.20 35.63 -52.85
N ASN A 289 -2.33 34.44 -52.26
CA ASN A 289 -1.63 34.01 -51.05
C ASN A 289 -0.52 32.98 -51.38
N GLY A 290 -0.11 32.85 -52.64
CA GLY A 290 0.94 31.93 -53.09
C GLY A 290 0.45 30.57 -53.62
N GLY A 291 -0.86 30.45 -53.89
CA GLY A 291 -1.46 29.27 -54.53
C GLY A 291 -1.45 28.00 -53.69
N ASP A 292 -2.06 26.95 -54.22
CA ASP A 292 -2.07 25.62 -53.60
C ASP A 292 -0.66 25.03 -53.59
N LYS A 293 -0.26 24.43 -52.46
CA LYS A 293 1.06 23.80 -52.29
C LYS A 293 0.95 22.50 -51.50
N ILE A 294 1.69 21.48 -51.94
CA ILE A 294 1.80 20.17 -51.28
C ILE A 294 3.21 20.03 -50.73
N TYR A 295 3.31 19.80 -49.43
CA TYR A 295 4.57 19.57 -48.73
C TYR A 295 4.76 18.09 -48.47
N ASN A 296 5.80 17.48 -49.06
CA ASN A 296 6.08 16.05 -48.88
C ASN A 296 7.06 15.79 -47.73
N ARG A 297 7.69 16.84 -47.21
CA ARG A 297 8.65 16.79 -46.10
C ARG A 297 8.41 17.95 -45.13
N MET A 298 8.62 17.71 -43.84
CA MET A 298 8.38 18.73 -42.82
C MET A 298 9.33 19.93 -42.95
N GLU A 299 10.56 19.68 -43.41
CA GLU A 299 11.59 20.70 -43.62
C GLU A 299 11.14 21.76 -44.62
N GLU A 300 10.35 21.37 -45.63
CA GLU A 300 9.79 22.30 -46.62
C GLU A 300 8.75 23.23 -45.98
N VAL A 301 7.96 22.73 -45.03
CA VAL A 301 7.02 23.54 -44.24
C VAL A 301 7.79 24.54 -43.38
N PHE A 302 8.86 24.09 -42.72
CA PHE A 302 9.69 24.95 -41.87
C PHE A 302 10.35 26.09 -42.66
N VAL A 303 10.94 25.80 -43.81
CA VAL A 303 11.58 26.82 -44.68
C VAL A 303 10.58 27.87 -45.12
N ASP A 304 9.41 27.46 -45.61
CA ASP A 304 8.38 28.38 -46.07
C ASP A 304 7.75 29.18 -44.93
N TYR A 305 7.58 28.56 -43.76
CA TYR A 305 7.03 29.23 -42.59
C TYR A 305 8.00 30.28 -42.03
N ALA A 306 9.28 29.93 -41.87
CA ALA A 306 10.33 30.85 -41.39
C ALA A 306 10.57 32.02 -42.35
N SER A 307 10.54 31.78 -43.67
CA SER A 307 10.66 32.86 -44.66
C SER A 307 9.43 33.78 -44.68
N GLY A 308 8.26 33.27 -44.28
CA GLY A 308 6.97 33.95 -44.35
C GLY A 308 6.18 33.67 -45.63
N ALA A 309 6.67 32.78 -46.50
CA ALA A 309 5.95 32.30 -47.68
C ALA A 309 4.70 31.48 -47.32
N LEU A 310 4.67 30.90 -46.11
CA LEU A 310 3.51 30.23 -45.53
C LEU A 310 2.99 31.02 -44.33
N HIS A 311 1.78 31.60 -44.46
CA HIS A 311 1.20 32.45 -43.43
C HIS A 311 0.54 31.60 -42.31
N PRO A 312 0.57 32.02 -41.03
CA PRO A 312 -0.08 31.28 -39.92
C PRO A 312 -1.56 30.95 -40.13
N ALA A 313 -2.30 31.83 -40.81
CA ALA A 313 -3.72 31.57 -41.14
C ALA A 313 -3.90 30.40 -42.13
N ASP A 314 -2.97 30.25 -43.08
CA ASP A 314 -2.97 29.12 -44.04
C ASP A 314 -2.62 27.82 -43.31
N VAL A 315 -1.63 27.85 -42.41
CA VAL A 315 -1.27 26.73 -41.54
C VAL A 315 -2.48 26.28 -40.72
N LYS A 316 -3.08 27.19 -39.95
CA LYS A 316 -4.22 26.88 -39.07
C LYS A 316 -5.42 26.32 -39.84
N SER A 317 -5.79 26.95 -40.95
CA SER A 317 -6.98 26.55 -41.71
C SER A 317 -6.80 25.17 -42.34
N ASN A 318 -5.63 24.86 -42.89
CA ASN A 318 -5.37 23.56 -43.51
C ASN A 318 -5.05 22.46 -42.49
N LEU A 319 -4.41 22.78 -41.36
CA LEU A 319 -4.30 21.88 -40.21
C LEU A 319 -5.69 21.46 -39.71
N ALA A 320 -6.62 22.41 -39.57
CA ALA A 320 -7.99 22.10 -39.16
C ALA A 320 -8.73 21.21 -40.15
N LYS A 321 -8.48 21.36 -41.46
CA LYS A 321 -9.03 20.45 -42.48
C LYS A 321 -8.45 19.04 -42.32
N ALA A 322 -7.13 18.92 -42.23
CA ALA A 322 -6.44 17.64 -42.09
C ALA A 322 -6.90 16.89 -40.84
N ILE A 323 -6.93 17.53 -39.68
CA ILE A 323 -7.39 16.91 -38.42
C ILE A 323 -8.86 16.49 -38.53
N ASN A 324 -9.71 17.30 -39.14
CA ASN A 324 -11.11 16.92 -39.35
C ASN A 324 -11.29 15.71 -40.25
N GLN A 325 -10.46 15.56 -41.28
CA GLN A 325 -10.47 14.37 -42.13
C GLN A 325 -10.10 13.11 -41.35
N ILE A 326 -9.10 13.18 -40.46
CA ILE A 326 -8.72 12.04 -39.61
C ILE A 326 -9.83 11.72 -38.61
N LEU A 327 -10.33 12.72 -37.89
CA LEU A 327 -11.39 12.51 -36.89
C LEU A 327 -12.72 12.05 -37.52
N GLN A 328 -12.94 12.29 -38.81
CA GLN A 328 -14.13 11.79 -39.49
C GLN A 328 -14.25 10.27 -39.43
N VAL A 329 -13.12 9.54 -39.52
CA VAL A 329 -13.09 8.07 -39.37
C VAL A 329 -13.67 7.64 -38.02
N VAL A 330 -13.29 8.34 -36.95
CA VAL A 330 -13.78 8.08 -35.60
C VAL A 330 -15.26 8.45 -35.46
N ARG A 331 -15.66 9.61 -35.99
CA ARG A 331 -17.06 10.05 -35.97
C ARG A 331 -17.98 9.07 -36.69
N ASP A 332 -17.55 8.57 -37.85
CA ASP A 332 -18.33 7.61 -38.63
C ASP A 332 -18.44 6.25 -37.93
N HIS A 333 -17.36 5.77 -37.29
CA HIS A 333 -17.37 4.54 -36.47
C HIS A 333 -18.42 4.62 -35.37
N PHE A 334 -18.38 5.66 -34.54
CA PHE A 334 -19.32 5.83 -33.44
C PHE A 334 -20.74 6.20 -33.90
N LYS A 335 -20.92 6.77 -35.09
CA LYS A 335 -22.24 7.00 -35.67
C LYS A 335 -22.91 5.70 -36.10
N ASN A 336 -22.15 4.81 -36.75
CA ASN A 336 -22.64 3.61 -37.43
C ASN A 336 -22.63 2.35 -36.57
N ASN A 337 -21.86 2.31 -35.48
CA ASN A 337 -21.79 1.17 -34.58
C ASN A 337 -22.60 1.43 -33.30
N SER A 338 -23.82 0.88 -33.23
CA SER A 338 -24.69 1.02 -32.05
C SER A 338 -24.13 0.36 -30.79
N ASN A 339 -23.24 -0.65 -30.93
CA ASN A 339 -22.54 -1.27 -29.80
C ASN A 339 -21.33 -0.43 -29.32
N ALA A 340 -20.82 0.50 -30.14
CA ALA A 340 -19.80 1.47 -29.74
C ALA A 340 -20.40 2.72 -29.06
N LYS A 341 -21.72 2.93 -29.21
CA LYS A 341 -22.51 3.83 -28.38
C LYS A 341 -22.92 3.07 -27.12
N VAL A 342 -22.01 2.76 -26.21
CA VAL A 342 -22.44 2.26 -24.90
C VAL A 342 -23.25 3.39 -24.27
N PRO A 343 -24.59 3.24 -24.13
CA PRO A 343 -25.39 4.29 -23.55
C PRO A 343 -25.08 4.34 -22.05
N PHE A 344 -24.73 5.52 -21.56
CA PHE A 344 -24.84 5.81 -20.14
C PHE A 344 -26.32 5.71 -19.77
N ASN A 345 -26.71 4.61 -19.14
CA ASN A 345 -27.90 4.55 -18.33
C ASN A 345 -27.54 3.92 -17.00
N ALA A 346 -27.72 4.74 -15.97
CA ALA A 346 -27.57 4.42 -14.57
C ALA A 346 -28.12 3.03 -14.25
N VAL A 347 -27.25 2.15 -13.76
CA VAL A 347 -27.67 1.09 -12.87
C VAL A 347 -28.25 1.78 -11.64
N LYS A 348 -29.58 1.73 -11.51
CA LYS A 348 -30.23 2.15 -10.27
C LYS A 348 -29.62 1.32 -9.13
N PRO A 349 -29.30 1.91 -7.97
CA PRO A 349 -29.00 1.12 -6.79
C PRO A 349 -30.22 0.21 -6.53
N VAL A 350 -29.99 -1.09 -6.57
CA VAL A 350 -30.90 -2.06 -5.97
C VAL A 350 -30.99 -1.65 -4.49
N PRO A 351 -32.18 -1.33 -3.95
CA PRO A 351 -32.32 -1.26 -2.52
C PRO A 351 -32.05 -2.68 -2.03
N SER A 352 -31.03 -2.86 -1.20
CA SER A 352 -30.96 -4.04 -0.35
C SER A 352 -32.18 -4.00 0.57
N SER A 353 -33.25 -4.64 0.11
CA SER A 353 -34.32 -5.11 0.96
C SER A 353 -33.74 -6.22 1.82
N SER A 354 -33.29 -5.85 3.01
CA SER A 354 -33.41 -6.73 4.17
C SER A 354 -33.97 -5.88 5.29
N SER A 355 -35.29 -5.78 5.31
CA SER A 355 -36.02 -5.72 6.57
C SER A 355 -35.49 -6.86 7.43
N ILE A 356 -34.68 -6.52 8.44
CA ILE A 356 -34.47 -7.45 9.54
C ILE A 356 -35.75 -7.38 10.35
N GLU A 357 -36.60 -8.37 10.13
CA GLU A 357 -37.69 -8.74 11.03
C GLU A 357 -37.15 -8.86 12.45
N ASP A 358 -37.95 -8.43 13.42
CA ASP A 358 -37.69 -8.61 14.84
C ASP A 358 -37.34 -10.07 15.15
N LEU A 359 -36.12 -10.32 15.63
CA LEU A 359 -35.73 -11.59 16.22
C LEU A 359 -35.34 -11.37 17.69
N PRO A 360 -36.23 -11.72 18.64
CA PRO A 360 -35.88 -11.72 20.04
C PRO A 360 -35.14 -13.01 20.40
N SER A 361 -33.90 -12.85 20.86
CA SER A 361 -33.49 -13.43 22.14
C SER A 361 -32.37 -12.54 22.70
N SER A 362 -32.75 -11.36 23.20
CA SER A 362 -31.83 -10.49 23.91
C SER A 362 -31.26 -11.23 25.12
N MET A 363 -29.95 -11.16 25.31
CA MET A 363 -29.34 -11.73 26.50
C MET A 363 -29.89 -11.02 27.76
N PRO A 364 -30.16 -11.75 28.86
CA PRO A 364 -30.66 -11.13 30.10
C PRO A 364 -29.75 -9.97 30.55
N PRO A 365 -30.31 -8.81 30.95
CA PRO A 365 -29.51 -7.62 31.28
C PRO A 365 -28.39 -7.88 32.30
N LYS A 366 -28.66 -8.71 33.31
CA LYS A 366 -27.66 -9.07 34.32
C LYS A 366 -26.42 -9.76 33.73
N ILE A 367 -26.61 -10.66 32.76
CA ILE A 367 -25.50 -11.36 32.11
C ILE A 367 -24.71 -10.38 31.23
N VAL A 368 -25.39 -9.44 30.57
CA VAL A 368 -24.73 -8.38 29.78
C VAL A 368 -23.84 -7.51 30.66
N GLU A 369 -24.32 -7.07 31.84
CA GLU A 369 -23.53 -6.28 32.78
C GLU A 369 -22.31 -7.04 33.33
N GLU A 370 -22.46 -8.32 33.67
CA GLU A 370 -21.35 -9.16 34.14
C GLU A 370 -20.26 -9.35 33.06
N ARG A 371 -20.68 -9.58 31.81
CA ARG A 371 -19.77 -9.67 30.65
C ARG A 371 -19.07 -8.33 30.40
N LEU A 372 -19.82 -7.23 30.44
CA LEU A 372 -19.31 -5.88 30.23
C LEU A 372 -18.25 -5.53 31.28
N ALA A 373 -18.55 -5.71 32.57
CA ALA A 373 -17.59 -5.45 33.66
C ALA A 373 -16.31 -6.28 33.51
N THR A 374 -16.44 -7.56 33.12
CA THR A 374 -15.29 -8.43 32.89
C THR A 374 -14.42 -7.93 31.72
N LEU A 375 -15.03 -7.53 30.61
CA LEU A 375 -14.29 -7.01 29.44
C LEU A 375 -13.68 -5.64 29.72
N LEU A 376 -14.39 -4.72 30.38
CA LEU A 376 -13.84 -3.42 30.77
C LEU A 376 -12.65 -3.57 31.73
N SER A 377 -12.61 -4.62 32.55
CA SER A 377 -11.44 -4.92 33.40
C SER A 377 -10.15 -5.28 32.64
N ILE A 378 -10.23 -5.48 31.32
CA ILE A 378 -9.08 -5.73 30.43
C ILE A 378 -8.52 -4.41 29.91
N GLY A 379 -9.40 -3.46 29.59
CA GLY A 379 -9.04 -2.22 28.90
C GLY A 379 -8.56 -1.15 29.86
N GLU A 380 -7.50 -0.44 29.47
CA GLU A 380 -7.23 0.90 29.97
C GLU A 380 -8.19 1.92 29.34
N GLU A 381 -8.62 1.66 28.10
CA GLU A 381 -9.57 2.49 27.36
C GLU A 381 -10.55 1.62 26.56
N CYS A 382 -11.82 2.05 26.50
CA CYS A 382 -12.87 1.44 25.67
C CYS A 382 -13.53 2.51 24.78
N ILE A 383 -13.56 2.29 23.46
CA ILE A 383 -14.18 3.18 22.46
C ILE A 383 -15.17 2.36 21.61
N GLU A 384 -16.49 2.45 21.82
CA GLU A 384 -17.17 3.16 22.92
C GLU A 384 -17.87 2.14 23.82
N GLU A 385 -17.91 2.40 25.13
CA GLU A 385 -18.51 1.50 26.11
C GLU A 385 -20.00 1.20 25.83
N ASP A 386 -20.77 2.22 25.42
CA ASP A 386 -22.18 2.05 25.06
C ASP A 386 -22.36 1.12 23.85
N GLU A 387 -21.49 1.24 22.84
CA GLU A 387 -21.49 0.35 21.68
C GLU A 387 -21.13 -1.09 22.08
N LEU A 388 -20.19 -1.26 23.02
CA LEU A 388 -19.83 -2.58 23.56
C LEU A 388 -21.00 -3.22 24.29
N LYS A 389 -21.72 -2.47 25.12
CA LYS A 389 -22.91 -2.97 25.82
C LYS A 389 -24.00 -3.43 24.86
N LEU A 390 -24.24 -2.66 23.78
CA LEU A 390 -25.18 -3.04 22.72
C LEU A 390 -24.71 -4.30 21.98
N LEU A 391 -23.42 -4.37 21.63
CA LEU A 391 -22.82 -5.54 20.99
C LEU A 391 -23.00 -6.81 21.84
N LEU A 392 -22.75 -6.75 23.15
CA LEU A 392 -22.89 -7.89 24.05
C LEU A 392 -24.35 -8.33 24.24
N ARG A 393 -25.30 -7.40 24.14
CA ARG A 393 -26.73 -7.70 24.16
C ARG A 393 -27.17 -8.44 22.89
N ASP A 394 -26.67 -8.00 21.74
CA ASP A 394 -27.18 -8.38 20.42
C ASP A 394 -26.40 -9.54 19.77
N LYS A 395 -25.11 -9.72 20.11
CA LYS A 395 -24.24 -10.77 19.58
C LYS A 395 -23.77 -11.70 20.70
N PRO A 396 -24.22 -12.96 20.75
CA PRO A 396 -23.82 -13.91 21.78
C PRO A 396 -22.31 -14.16 21.82
N ASN A 397 -21.69 -14.31 20.64
CA ASN A 397 -20.27 -14.62 20.48
C ASN A 397 -19.54 -13.55 19.67
N PRO A 398 -19.23 -12.36 20.24
CA PRO A 398 -18.42 -11.36 19.55
C PRO A 398 -17.00 -11.87 19.28
N ILE A 399 -16.40 -11.41 18.18
CA ILE A 399 -15.06 -11.75 17.74
C ILE A 399 -14.09 -10.67 18.24
N CYS A 400 -13.20 -11.06 19.13
CA CYS A 400 -12.05 -10.26 19.54
C CYS A 400 -10.83 -10.64 18.71
N TYR A 401 -9.90 -9.71 18.47
CA TYR A 401 -8.58 -10.07 17.94
C TYR A 401 -7.43 -9.27 18.55
N ASP A 402 -6.24 -9.87 18.51
CA ASP A 402 -4.97 -9.19 18.71
C ASP A 402 -3.92 -9.74 17.72
N GLY A 403 -3.03 -8.87 17.25
CA GLY A 403 -2.01 -9.16 16.25
C GLY A 403 -0.60 -9.09 16.81
N PHE A 404 0.25 -10.04 16.44
CA PHE A 404 1.62 -10.14 16.95
C PHE A 404 2.64 -10.30 15.83
N GLU A 405 3.60 -9.38 15.74
CA GLU A 405 4.79 -9.54 14.91
C GLU A 405 5.73 -10.60 15.51
N PRO A 406 6.01 -11.72 14.81
CA PRO A 406 6.99 -12.70 15.26
C PRO A 406 8.42 -12.17 15.08
N SER A 407 8.92 -11.52 16.13
CA SER A 407 10.09 -10.64 16.07
C SER A 407 11.26 -11.05 16.96
N GLY A 408 11.12 -12.16 17.70
CA GLY A 408 12.15 -12.69 18.59
C GLY A 408 11.55 -13.34 19.82
N ARG A 409 12.31 -13.36 20.92
CA ARG A 409 11.83 -13.85 22.24
C ARG A 409 10.54 -13.12 22.64
N MET A 410 9.61 -13.84 23.26
CA MET A 410 8.34 -13.30 23.74
C MET A 410 8.55 -12.76 25.16
N HIS A 411 8.12 -11.54 25.42
CA HIS A 411 8.16 -10.96 26.77
C HIS A 411 6.85 -11.22 27.54
N ILE A 412 6.88 -11.04 28.85
CA ILE A 412 5.79 -11.45 29.75
C ILE A 412 4.42 -10.82 29.45
N ALA A 413 4.36 -9.57 28.98
CA ALA A 413 3.10 -8.96 28.57
C ALA A 413 2.48 -9.64 27.32
N GLN A 414 3.31 -10.10 26.37
CA GLN A 414 2.85 -10.86 25.20
C GLN A 414 2.42 -12.28 25.57
N GLY A 415 3.06 -12.90 26.57
CA GLY A 415 2.70 -14.24 27.04
C GLY A 415 1.59 -14.20 28.09
N VAL A 416 1.98 -14.02 29.35
CA VAL A 416 1.08 -14.08 30.52
C VAL A 416 -0.04 -13.04 30.44
N GLY A 417 0.31 -11.77 30.18
CA GLY A 417 -0.68 -10.69 30.10
C GLY A 417 -1.75 -10.96 29.04
N LYS A 418 -1.33 -11.45 27.87
CA LYS A 418 -2.26 -11.84 26.82
C LYS A 418 -3.10 -13.06 27.18
N ALA A 419 -2.51 -14.11 27.75
CA ALA A 419 -3.25 -15.31 28.17
C ALA A 419 -4.36 -14.96 29.19
N LEU A 420 -4.06 -14.09 30.16
CA LEU A 420 -5.05 -13.59 31.12
C LEU A 420 -6.21 -12.86 30.42
N ASN A 421 -5.90 -11.94 29.52
CA ASN A 421 -6.91 -11.17 28.79
C ASN A 421 -7.77 -12.08 27.88
N VAL A 422 -7.14 -13.03 27.18
CA VAL A 422 -7.84 -14.01 26.33
C VAL A 422 -8.78 -14.87 27.15
N ASN A 423 -8.34 -15.39 28.29
CA ASN A 423 -9.18 -16.22 29.15
C ASN A 423 -10.37 -15.43 29.71
N LYS A 424 -10.19 -14.14 30.05
CA LYS A 424 -11.30 -13.25 30.41
C LYS A 424 -12.29 -13.04 29.26
N MET A 425 -11.81 -12.82 28.03
CA MET A 425 -12.67 -12.67 26.85
C MET A 425 -13.50 -13.93 26.59
N ILE A 426 -12.88 -15.11 26.64
CA ILE A 426 -13.57 -16.39 26.41
C ILE A 426 -14.59 -16.66 27.52
N LYS A 427 -14.24 -16.36 28.77
CA LYS A 427 -15.18 -16.44 29.91
C LYS A 427 -16.38 -15.50 29.73
N SER A 428 -16.18 -14.36 29.08
CA SER A 428 -17.25 -13.43 28.66
C SER A 428 -17.97 -13.86 27.38
N GLY A 429 -17.77 -15.09 26.89
CA GLY A 429 -18.45 -15.62 25.71
C GLY A 429 -17.94 -15.08 24.37
N CYS A 430 -16.77 -14.45 24.33
CA CYS A 430 -16.16 -14.01 23.07
C CYS A 430 -15.40 -15.17 22.39
N ARG A 431 -15.30 -15.12 21.06
CA ARG A 431 -14.27 -15.87 20.32
C ARG A 431 -13.06 -14.98 20.11
N VAL A 432 -11.88 -15.55 20.11
CA VAL A 432 -10.63 -14.78 19.99
C VAL A 432 -9.84 -15.25 18.79
N LYS A 433 -9.43 -14.32 17.93
CA LYS A 433 -8.47 -14.56 16.85
C LYS A 433 -7.11 -14.02 17.26
N ILE A 434 -6.09 -14.87 17.27
CA ILE A 434 -4.70 -14.46 17.45
C ILE A 434 -4.06 -14.41 16.06
N TRP A 435 -3.77 -13.20 15.60
CA TRP A 435 -3.22 -12.93 14.28
C TRP A 435 -1.70 -12.97 14.31
N ILE A 436 -1.12 -14.04 13.76
CA ILE A 436 0.33 -14.19 13.60
C ILE A 436 0.75 -13.39 12.38
N ALA A 437 1.20 -12.16 12.65
CA ALA A 437 1.43 -11.13 11.65
C ALA A 437 2.80 -11.29 10.98
N ASP A 438 2.99 -12.41 10.26
CA ASP A 438 4.27 -12.80 9.66
C ASP A 438 4.69 -11.90 8.48
N TRP A 439 3.78 -11.60 7.55
CA TRP A 439 4.03 -10.58 6.52
C TRP A 439 4.31 -9.21 7.12
N PHE A 440 3.60 -8.83 8.18
CA PHE A 440 3.82 -7.56 8.87
C PHE A 440 5.22 -7.48 9.49
N ALA A 441 5.65 -8.53 10.19
CA ALA A 441 7.01 -8.62 10.73
C ALA A 441 8.07 -8.55 9.61
N MET A 442 7.80 -9.17 8.46
CA MET A 442 8.66 -9.08 7.28
C MET A 442 8.76 -7.63 6.79
N LEU A 443 7.63 -6.95 6.59
CA LEU A 443 7.57 -5.55 6.15
C LEU A 443 8.26 -4.59 7.13
N ASN A 444 8.17 -4.85 8.44
CA ASN A 444 8.87 -4.10 9.48
C ASN A 444 10.33 -4.58 9.71
N LYS A 445 10.87 -5.36 8.77
CA LYS A 445 12.27 -5.83 8.70
C LYS A 445 12.72 -6.63 9.92
N LYS A 446 11.79 -7.31 10.61
CA LYS A 446 12.14 -8.15 11.76
C LYS A 446 12.94 -9.35 11.30
N ILE A 447 13.97 -9.71 12.07
CA ILE A 447 14.79 -10.90 11.82
C ILE A 447 15.36 -10.91 10.38
N GLY A 448 15.76 -9.73 9.89
CA GLY A 448 16.29 -9.57 8.53
C GLY A 448 15.26 -9.73 7.40
N ALA A 449 13.96 -9.60 7.70
CA ALA A 449 12.86 -9.84 6.76
C ALA A 449 12.81 -11.28 6.20
N ASP A 450 13.36 -12.26 6.94
CA ASP A 450 13.34 -13.67 6.56
C ASP A 450 12.04 -14.34 7.02
N LEU A 451 11.11 -14.53 6.08
CA LEU A 451 9.78 -15.08 6.37
C LEU A 451 9.83 -16.47 7.03
N ASN A 452 10.79 -17.32 6.67
CA ASN A 452 10.92 -18.66 7.27
C ASN A 452 11.33 -18.57 8.74
N LYS A 453 12.25 -17.66 9.08
CA LYS A 453 12.64 -17.41 10.47
C LYS A 453 11.51 -16.78 11.26
N ILE A 454 10.80 -15.81 10.67
CA ILE A 454 9.63 -15.17 11.27
C ILE A 454 8.55 -16.22 11.59
N GLN A 455 8.22 -17.10 10.64
CA GLN A 455 7.24 -18.15 10.87
C GLN A 455 7.69 -19.17 11.92
N THR A 456 8.99 -19.44 12.01
CA THR A 456 9.54 -20.26 13.10
C THR A 456 9.35 -19.59 14.46
N VAL A 457 9.55 -18.27 14.55
CA VAL A 457 9.22 -17.51 15.77
C VAL A 457 7.72 -17.52 16.06
N GLY A 458 6.85 -17.44 15.05
CA GLY A 458 5.40 -17.50 15.24
C GLY A 458 4.96 -18.82 15.88
N ARG A 459 5.51 -19.96 15.41
CA ARG A 459 5.27 -21.28 16.03
C ARG A 459 5.75 -21.32 17.48
N TYR A 460 6.91 -20.74 17.76
CA TYR A 460 7.46 -20.62 19.11
C TYR A 460 6.52 -19.84 20.04
N MET A 461 5.93 -18.74 19.55
CA MET A 461 4.97 -17.95 20.31
C MET A 461 3.69 -18.73 20.64
N ILE A 462 3.18 -19.52 19.68
CA ILE A 462 2.00 -20.38 19.88
C ILE A 462 2.24 -21.41 20.98
N GLU A 463 3.41 -22.05 21.00
CA GLU A 463 3.76 -23.05 22.03
C GLU A 463 3.82 -22.45 23.44
N ILE A 464 4.26 -21.19 23.59
CA ILE A 464 4.22 -20.49 24.88
C ILE A 464 2.79 -20.31 25.37
N TRP A 465 1.89 -19.81 24.52
CA TRP A 465 0.50 -19.56 24.92
C TRP A 465 -0.22 -20.84 25.32
N LYS A 466 0.02 -21.95 24.61
CA LYS A 466 -0.48 -23.27 25.01
C LYS A 466 0.07 -23.70 26.36
N ALA A 467 1.39 -23.58 26.58
CA ALA A 467 2.03 -23.96 27.83
C ALA A 467 1.57 -23.12 29.05
N LEU A 468 1.16 -21.87 28.83
CA LEU A 468 0.58 -21.01 29.86
C LEU A 468 -0.86 -21.38 30.25
N GLY A 469 -1.50 -22.31 29.56
CA GLY A 469 -2.92 -22.62 29.79
C GLY A 469 -3.85 -21.54 29.24
N MET A 470 -3.48 -20.87 28.13
CA MET A 470 -4.45 -20.13 27.34
C MET A 470 -5.56 -21.09 26.90
N ASN A 471 -6.82 -20.73 27.11
CA ASN A 471 -7.95 -21.57 26.72
C ASN A 471 -8.07 -21.60 25.20
N THR A 472 -7.52 -22.65 24.57
CA THR A 472 -7.47 -22.77 23.11
C THR A 472 -8.80 -23.12 22.47
N ASP A 473 -9.81 -23.57 23.23
CA ASP A 473 -11.11 -23.96 22.66
C ASP A 473 -11.88 -22.77 22.07
N GLY A 474 -11.62 -21.57 22.60
CA GLY A 474 -12.18 -20.30 22.11
C GLY A 474 -11.21 -19.46 21.26
N VAL A 475 -10.04 -20.01 20.89
CA VAL A 475 -8.98 -19.28 20.18
C VAL A 475 -8.70 -19.87 18.80
N GLU A 476 -8.66 -19.01 17.79
CA GLU A 476 -8.16 -19.34 16.46
C GLU A 476 -6.79 -18.67 16.24
N PHE A 477 -5.75 -19.46 16.01
CA PHE A 477 -4.44 -18.94 15.58
C PHE A 477 -4.42 -18.86 14.04
N LEU A 478 -4.30 -17.65 13.51
CA LEU A 478 -4.38 -17.38 12.07
C LEU A 478 -3.08 -16.73 11.59
N TRP A 479 -2.52 -17.23 10.49
CA TRP A 479 -1.32 -16.68 9.87
C TRP A 479 -1.67 -15.65 8.83
N ALA A 480 -1.08 -14.45 8.91
CA ALA A 480 -1.42 -13.37 8.00
C ALA A 480 -1.17 -13.74 6.54
N SER A 481 0.01 -14.29 6.25
CA SER A 481 0.35 -14.76 4.91
C SER A 481 -0.63 -15.81 4.39
N GLU A 482 -1.04 -16.79 5.20
CA GLU A 482 -1.95 -17.86 4.76
C GLU A 482 -3.37 -17.34 4.50
N GLU A 483 -3.94 -16.62 5.46
CA GLU A 483 -5.32 -16.14 5.36
C GLU A 483 -5.48 -15.09 4.25
N ILE A 484 -4.51 -14.18 4.10
CA ILE A 484 -4.53 -13.21 3.01
C ILE A 484 -4.43 -13.93 1.66
N ASN A 485 -3.55 -14.92 1.51
CA ASN A 485 -3.45 -15.66 0.24
C ASN A 485 -4.73 -16.44 -0.10
N LYS A 486 -5.44 -17.00 0.89
CA LYS A 486 -6.72 -17.71 0.67
C LYS A 486 -7.79 -16.82 0.04
N ARG A 487 -7.81 -15.53 0.38
CA ARG A 487 -8.83 -14.55 -0.05
C ARG A 487 -8.18 -13.26 -0.58
N ILE A 488 -7.14 -13.42 -1.40
CA ILE A 488 -6.23 -12.34 -1.77
C ILE A 488 -6.91 -11.18 -2.49
N ASN A 489 -7.88 -11.47 -3.36
CA ASN A 489 -8.63 -10.44 -4.08
C ASN A 489 -9.52 -9.62 -3.15
N GLU A 490 -10.16 -10.27 -2.17
CA GLU A 490 -10.96 -9.58 -1.13
C GLU A 490 -10.06 -8.64 -0.32
N TYR A 491 -8.93 -9.16 0.16
CA TYR A 491 -8.02 -8.43 1.03
C TYR A 491 -7.45 -7.18 0.36
N TRP A 492 -6.87 -7.31 -0.83
CA TRP A 492 -6.21 -6.18 -1.48
C TRP A 492 -7.18 -5.17 -2.08
N SER A 493 -8.38 -5.60 -2.48
CA SER A 493 -9.44 -4.64 -2.84
C SER A 493 -9.82 -3.77 -1.64
N LEU A 494 -9.89 -4.35 -0.44
CA LEU A 494 -10.13 -3.61 0.80
C LEU A 494 -8.96 -2.67 1.16
N VAL A 495 -7.71 -3.13 1.04
CA VAL A 495 -6.52 -2.28 1.27
C VAL A 495 -6.52 -1.07 0.33
N MET A 496 -6.75 -1.30 -0.97
CA MET A 496 -6.87 -0.22 -1.96
C MET A 496 -8.02 0.73 -1.63
N ASP A 497 -9.17 0.21 -1.20
CA ASP A 497 -10.33 1.01 -0.84
C ASP A 497 -10.06 1.93 0.37
N ILE A 498 -9.39 1.41 1.40
CA ILE A 498 -8.96 2.21 2.54
C ILE A 498 -7.96 3.27 2.09
N ALA A 499 -7.01 2.90 1.22
CA ALA A 499 -5.94 3.78 0.75
C ALA A 499 -6.48 4.99 -0.05
N GLN A 500 -7.47 4.80 -0.93
CA GLN A 500 -8.06 5.89 -1.70
C GLN A 500 -8.84 6.90 -0.85
N LYS A 501 -9.38 6.45 0.30
CA LYS A 501 -10.23 7.23 1.21
C LYS A 501 -9.46 7.93 2.32
N ARG A 502 -8.13 7.78 2.38
CA ARG A 502 -7.27 8.36 3.43
C ARG A 502 -6.09 9.12 2.86
N SER A 503 -5.70 10.20 3.53
CA SER A 503 -4.49 10.94 3.17
C SER A 503 -3.24 10.17 3.59
N LEU A 504 -2.16 10.32 2.81
CA LEU A 504 -0.86 9.75 3.13
C LEU A 504 -0.40 10.19 4.53
N ASN A 505 -0.54 11.49 4.85
CA ASN A 505 -0.20 12.04 6.16
C ASN A 505 -0.96 11.36 7.32
N ARG A 506 -2.23 10.98 7.12
CA ARG A 506 -3.01 10.26 8.14
C ARG A 506 -2.45 8.84 8.37
N ILE A 507 -1.94 8.20 7.33
CA ILE A 507 -1.31 6.86 7.41
C ILE A 507 0.07 6.94 8.05
N VAL A 508 0.89 7.95 7.70
CA VAL A 508 2.21 8.19 8.31
C VAL A 508 2.10 8.35 9.84
N ARG A 509 1.06 9.05 10.33
CA ARG A 509 0.79 9.17 11.77
C ARG A 509 0.52 7.84 12.49
N CYS A 510 0.09 6.80 11.75
CA CYS A 510 -0.08 5.45 12.28
C CYS A 510 1.22 4.65 12.37
N CYS A 511 2.35 5.11 11.84
CA CYS A 511 3.59 4.32 11.86
C CYS A 511 4.08 3.96 13.27
N GLN A 512 3.61 4.68 14.31
CA GLN A 512 3.87 4.34 15.71
C GLN A 512 3.41 2.94 16.11
N ILE A 513 2.40 2.38 15.46
CA ILE A 513 1.89 1.03 15.74
C ILE A 513 2.97 -0.05 15.52
N MET A 514 3.95 0.22 14.65
CA MET A 514 5.05 -0.69 14.36
C MET A 514 6.37 -0.28 15.06
N GLY A 515 6.28 0.65 16.02
CA GLY A 515 7.42 1.18 16.79
C GLY A 515 8.30 2.15 16.00
N ARG A 516 7.73 2.86 15.02
CA ARG A 516 8.44 3.85 14.19
C ARG A 516 7.90 5.26 14.42
N SER A 517 8.75 6.26 14.23
CA SER A 517 8.37 7.66 14.28
C SER A 517 8.21 8.25 12.86
N GLU A 518 7.51 9.37 12.76
CA GLU A 518 7.37 10.12 11.50
C GLU A 518 8.71 10.73 11.02
N LYS A 519 9.71 10.77 11.90
CA LYS A 519 11.06 11.29 11.61
C LYS A 519 12.01 10.19 11.12
N ASP A 520 11.61 8.93 11.22
CA ASP A 520 12.46 7.82 10.80
C ASP A 520 12.51 7.78 9.26
N ALA A 521 13.64 7.32 8.70
CA ALA A 521 13.69 6.99 7.28
C ALA A 521 12.87 5.71 7.04
N LEU A 522 11.65 5.88 6.52
CA LEU A 522 10.72 4.78 6.29
C LEU A 522 10.87 4.20 4.88
N SER A 523 10.74 2.88 4.78
CA SER A 523 10.48 2.22 3.50
C SER A 523 9.01 2.38 3.11
N ALA A 524 8.70 2.34 1.81
CA ALA A 524 7.32 2.44 1.34
C ALA A 524 6.44 1.30 1.87
N ALA A 525 7.00 0.11 2.13
CA ALA A 525 6.32 -1.00 2.80
C ALA A 525 5.75 -0.62 4.18
N GLN A 526 6.42 0.28 4.91
CA GLN A 526 5.97 0.75 6.22
C GLN A 526 4.82 1.77 6.12
N ILE A 527 4.53 2.29 4.93
CA ILE A 527 3.29 3.04 4.67
C ILE A 527 2.14 2.09 4.33
N LEU A 528 2.43 0.96 3.68
CA LEU A 528 1.42 -0.07 3.40
C LEU A 528 0.97 -0.80 4.67
N TYR A 529 1.88 -0.96 5.64
CA TYR A 529 1.62 -1.69 6.88
C TYR A 529 0.35 -1.20 7.62
N PRO A 530 0.16 0.11 7.95
CA PRO A 530 -1.06 0.52 8.64
C PRO A 530 -2.34 0.38 7.81
N LEU A 531 -2.24 0.42 6.47
CA LEU A 531 -3.39 0.15 5.59
C LEU A 531 -3.80 -1.32 5.68
N MET A 532 -2.82 -2.23 5.64
CA MET A 532 -3.03 -3.66 5.81
C MET A 532 -3.61 -3.99 7.19
N GLN A 533 -3.07 -3.42 8.27
CA GLN A 533 -3.60 -3.69 9.62
C GLN A 533 -5.02 -3.12 9.81
N CYS A 534 -5.34 -2.01 9.14
CA CYS A 534 -6.72 -1.49 9.10
C CYS A 534 -7.66 -2.45 8.33
N ALA A 535 -7.17 -3.02 7.22
CA ALA A 535 -7.92 -4.01 6.44
C ALA A 535 -8.18 -5.30 7.24
N ASP A 536 -7.21 -5.77 8.03
CA ASP A 536 -7.34 -6.96 8.89
C ASP A 536 -8.59 -6.92 9.77
N ILE A 537 -8.93 -5.74 10.33
CA ILE A 537 -10.09 -5.57 11.22
C ILE A 537 -11.39 -5.97 10.51
N PHE A 538 -11.55 -5.62 9.23
CA PHE A 538 -12.74 -5.96 8.46
C PHE A 538 -12.65 -7.36 7.86
N PHE A 539 -11.47 -7.73 7.37
CA PHE A 539 -11.19 -9.02 6.75
C PHE A 539 -11.38 -10.21 7.72
N LEU A 540 -11.04 -10.00 8.99
CA LEU A 540 -11.22 -10.96 10.07
C LEU A 540 -12.58 -10.84 10.76
N GLU A 541 -13.45 -9.94 10.29
CA GLU A 541 -14.78 -9.68 10.84
C GLU A 541 -14.75 -9.36 12.34
N VAL A 542 -13.79 -8.53 12.75
CA VAL A 542 -13.56 -8.18 14.16
C VAL A 542 -14.69 -7.30 14.67
N ASP A 543 -15.24 -7.66 15.83
CA ASP A 543 -16.14 -6.79 16.59
C ASP A 543 -15.38 -5.99 17.65
N ILE A 544 -14.34 -6.57 18.27
CA ILE A 544 -13.55 -5.96 19.34
C ILE A 544 -12.05 -6.03 19.02
N CYS A 545 -11.42 -4.90 18.75
CA CYS A 545 -9.98 -4.76 18.62
C CYS A 545 -9.34 -4.75 20.03
N GLN A 546 -8.81 -5.88 20.49
CA GLN A 546 -8.23 -6.05 21.83
C GLN A 546 -6.70 -5.99 21.79
N MET A 547 -6.17 -4.81 21.45
CA MET A 547 -4.73 -4.58 21.26
C MET A 547 -4.15 -3.63 22.32
N GLY A 548 -2.84 -3.39 22.33
CA GLY A 548 -2.23 -2.46 23.29
C GLY A 548 -2.60 -1.00 22.97
N MET A 549 -2.45 -0.09 23.94
CA MET A 549 -2.67 1.36 23.74
C MET A 549 -1.83 1.93 22.59
N ASP A 550 -0.69 1.34 22.29
CA ASP A 550 0.17 1.72 21.16
C ASP A 550 -0.43 1.42 19.78
N GLN A 551 -1.43 0.54 19.70
CA GLN A 551 -2.17 0.20 18.47
C GLN A 551 -3.40 1.10 18.24
N ARG A 552 -3.74 1.98 19.19
CA ARG A 552 -4.96 2.80 19.16
C ARG A 552 -5.15 3.58 17.86
N LYS A 553 -4.09 4.12 17.26
CA LYS A 553 -4.17 4.99 16.08
C LYS A 553 -4.73 4.28 14.83
N VAL A 554 -4.40 3.00 14.62
CA VAL A 554 -4.94 2.23 13.49
C VAL A 554 -6.34 1.72 13.78
N ASN A 555 -6.66 1.44 15.05
CA ASN A 555 -8.04 1.13 15.45
C ASN A 555 -8.98 2.31 15.22
N MET A 556 -8.53 3.53 15.53
CA MET A 556 -9.26 4.75 15.18
C MET A 556 -9.38 4.95 13.66
N LEU A 557 -8.34 4.60 12.89
CA LEU A 557 -8.40 4.65 11.43
C LEU A 557 -9.52 3.76 10.88
N ALA A 558 -9.74 2.58 11.47
CA ALA A 558 -10.84 1.68 11.10
C ALA A 558 -12.22 2.26 11.44
N ARG A 559 -12.38 2.90 12.62
CA ARG A 559 -13.62 3.60 12.97
C ARG A 559 -13.89 4.78 12.03
N GLU A 560 -12.88 5.60 11.74
CA GLU A 560 -12.98 6.67 10.74
C GLU A 560 -13.40 6.10 9.38
N TYR A 561 -12.81 4.98 8.96
CA TYR A 561 -13.14 4.35 7.67
C TYR A 561 -14.60 3.91 7.60
N CYS A 562 -15.16 3.36 8.69
CA CYS A 562 -16.59 3.06 8.79
C CYS A 562 -17.47 4.29 8.52
N GLU A 563 -17.06 5.49 8.96
CA GLU A 563 -17.81 6.72 8.70
C GLU A 563 -17.86 7.06 7.21
N VAL A 564 -16.73 6.90 6.52
CA VAL A 564 -16.64 7.19 5.08
C VAL A 564 -17.48 6.23 4.25
N ILE A 565 -17.46 4.93 4.59
CA ILE A 565 -18.27 3.93 3.90
C ILE A 565 -19.70 3.82 4.46
N ARG A 566 -20.07 4.69 5.42
CA ARG A 566 -21.39 4.71 6.09
C ARG A 566 -21.78 3.37 6.71
N ARG A 567 -20.80 2.61 7.21
CA ARG A 567 -21.00 1.38 7.97
C ARG A 567 -21.41 1.73 9.41
N LYS A 568 -22.60 1.28 9.82
CA LYS A 568 -23.13 1.53 11.17
C LYS A 568 -22.35 0.77 12.25
N ASN A 569 -22.06 -0.50 12.01
CA ASN A 569 -21.38 -1.36 12.98
C ASN A 569 -19.87 -1.10 12.92
N ARG A 570 -19.39 -0.28 13.85
CA ARG A 570 -17.98 0.04 14.03
C ARG A 570 -17.33 -0.97 14.96
N PRO A 571 -16.04 -1.27 14.79
CA PRO A 571 -15.31 -2.09 15.76
C PRO A 571 -15.18 -1.34 17.09
N ILE A 572 -15.40 -2.07 18.19
CA ILE A 572 -15.07 -1.61 19.54
C ILE A 572 -13.55 -1.64 19.69
N ILE A 573 -12.97 -0.61 20.28
CA ILE A 573 -11.55 -0.57 20.62
C ILE A 573 -11.45 -0.81 22.12
N LEU A 574 -10.83 -1.93 22.52
CA LEU A 574 -10.61 -2.27 23.93
C LEU A 574 -9.11 -2.38 24.19
N SER A 575 -8.48 -1.22 24.37
CA SER A 575 -7.03 -1.08 24.43
C SER A 575 -6.51 -1.45 25.82
N HIS A 576 -5.57 -2.40 25.93
CA HIS A 576 -5.01 -2.81 27.23
C HIS A 576 -3.77 -2.01 27.63
N HIS A 577 -3.51 -2.00 28.94
CA HIS A 577 -2.39 -1.29 29.56
C HIS A 577 -1.01 -1.75 29.06
N MET A 578 -0.10 -0.80 28.88
CA MET A 578 1.27 -1.06 28.45
C MET A 578 2.16 -1.35 29.66
N LEU A 579 2.51 -2.62 29.86
CA LEU A 579 3.38 -3.01 30.98
C LEU A 579 4.78 -2.36 30.85
N PRO A 580 5.28 -1.64 31.87
CA PRO A 580 6.54 -0.90 31.79
C PRO A 580 7.76 -1.82 31.78
N GLY A 581 8.89 -1.26 31.35
CA GLY A 581 10.19 -1.91 31.54
C GLY A 581 10.72 -1.68 32.96
N PHE A 582 11.69 -2.47 33.38
CA PHE A 582 12.24 -2.38 34.74
C PHE A 582 13.19 -1.20 35.00
N LYS A 583 13.53 -0.39 33.98
CA LYS A 583 14.36 0.81 34.17
C LYS A 583 13.49 2.03 34.47
N GLU A 584 14.07 3.00 35.18
CA GLU A 584 13.41 4.28 35.47
C GLU A 584 12.93 4.96 34.19
N SER A 585 11.73 5.54 34.23
CA SER A 585 11.08 6.23 33.09
C SER A 585 10.84 5.39 31.83
N GLN A 586 10.97 4.05 31.91
CA GLN A 586 10.69 3.17 30.79
C GLN A 586 9.22 2.75 30.74
N GLN A 587 8.38 3.57 30.09
CA GLN A 587 6.92 3.36 29.99
C GLN A 587 6.50 2.07 29.27
N LYS A 588 7.40 1.42 28.51
CA LYS A 588 7.11 0.17 27.78
C LYS A 588 8.32 -0.76 27.78
N MET A 589 8.10 -2.05 28.02
CA MET A 589 9.14 -3.06 27.80
C MET A 589 9.69 -3.01 26.37
N SER A 590 11.01 -3.16 26.24
CA SER A 590 11.67 -3.24 24.93
C SER A 590 12.41 -4.55 24.77
N LYS A 591 12.21 -5.21 23.61
CA LYS A 591 13.00 -6.37 23.21
C LYS A 591 14.48 -6.01 22.94
N SER A 592 14.79 -4.75 22.66
CA SER A 592 16.16 -4.30 22.38
C SER A 592 17.05 -4.22 23.62
N ASN A 593 16.46 -4.17 24.81
CA ASN A 593 17.20 -4.16 26.07
C ASN A 593 16.78 -5.37 26.91
N PRO A 594 17.49 -6.51 26.80
CA PRO A 594 17.10 -7.76 27.44
C PRO A 594 16.98 -7.71 28.96
N SER A 595 17.68 -6.80 29.65
CA SER A 595 17.55 -6.64 31.11
C SER A 595 16.31 -5.85 31.53
N SER A 596 15.65 -5.15 30.59
CA SER A 596 14.44 -4.37 30.88
C SER A 596 13.13 -5.14 30.82
N ALA A 597 13.18 -6.40 30.37
CA ALA A 597 11.99 -7.22 30.15
C ALA A 597 12.22 -8.65 30.64
N ILE A 598 11.18 -9.25 31.22
CA ILE A 598 11.13 -10.69 31.49
C ILE A 598 10.68 -11.40 30.22
N PHE A 599 11.46 -12.37 29.77
CA PHE A 599 11.09 -13.27 28.69
C PHE A 599 10.46 -14.54 29.26
N MET A 600 9.55 -15.13 28.49
CA MET A 600 8.70 -16.24 28.91
C MET A 600 9.47 -17.49 29.33
N GLU A 601 10.69 -17.62 28.85
CA GLU A 601 11.59 -18.74 29.05
C GLU A 601 12.87 -18.37 29.81
N ASP A 602 12.94 -17.16 30.39
CA ASP A 602 14.02 -16.82 31.32
C ASP A 602 14.03 -17.83 32.47
N ASN A 603 15.21 -18.32 32.83
CA ASN A 603 15.38 -19.21 33.97
C ASN A 603 15.20 -18.45 35.30
N GLU A 604 15.17 -19.19 36.40
CA GLU A 604 14.91 -18.60 37.71
C GLU A 604 15.94 -17.52 38.11
N SER A 605 17.23 -17.76 37.86
CA SER A 605 18.26 -16.79 38.23
C SER A 605 18.22 -15.53 37.36
N GLU A 606 17.86 -15.65 36.07
CA GLU A 606 17.64 -14.51 35.17
C GLU A 606 16.46 -13.64 35.64
N VAL A 607 15.33 -14.25 36.01
CA VAL A 607 14.16 -13.53 36.56
C VAL A 607 14.52 -12.82 37.86
N ASN A 608 15.17 -13.54 38.79
CA ASN A 608 15.58 -12.99 40.08
C ASN A 608 16.53 -11.80 39.91
N LEU A 609 17.50 -11.90 39.00
CA LEU A 609 18.45 -10.82 38.73
C LEU A 609 17.74 -9.59 38.16
N LYS A 610 16.89 -9.75 37.14
CA LYS A 610 16.17 -8.63 36.51
C LYS A 610 15.27 -7.89 37.48
N ILE A 611 14.56 -8.60 38.36
CA ILE A 611 13.68 -7.99 39.36
C ILE A 611 14.49 -7.34 40.49
N LYS A 612 15.61 -7.96 40.89
CA LYS A 612 16.53 -7.36 41.87
C LYS A 612 17.04 -6.00 41.37
N GLU A 613 17.40 -5.89 40.10
CA GLU A 613 17.88 -4.67 39.45
C GLU A 613 16.77 -3.68 39.05
N ALA A 614 15.50 -4.07 39.17
CA ALA A 614 14.38 -3.23 38.76
C ALA A 614 14.29 -1.94 39.58
N PHE A 615 13.91 -0.85 38.91
CA PHE A 615 13.54 0.40 39.55
C PHE A 615 12.33 0.18 40.46
N CYS A 616 12.49 0.43 41.76
CA CYS A 616 11.43 0.24 42.76
C CYS A 616 11.64 1.25 43.90
N PRO A 617 11.40 2.56 43.65
CA PRO A 617 11.63 3.60 44.63
C PRO A 617 10.76 3.39 45.88
N ALA A 618 11.34 3.56 47.07
CA ALA A 618 10.62 3.43 48.32
C ALA A 618 9.45 4.43 48.41
N LYS A 619 8.31 3.99 48.95
CA LYS A 619 7.10 4.81 49.18
C LYS A 619 6.47 5.46 47.95
N THR A 620 6.93 5.10 46.75
CA THR A 620 6.46 5.68 45.49
C THR A 620 5.75 4.62 44.68
N VAL A 621 4.43 4.78 44.55
CA VAL A 621 3.56 3.85 43.81
C VAL A 621 3.52 4.20 42.33
N GLU A 622 3.36 5.49 42.02
CA GLU A 622 3.24 5.97 40.65
C GLU A 622 4.51 5.68 39.84
N GLY A 623 4.34 5.07 38.66
CA GLY A 623 5.44 4.72 37.76
C GLY A 623 6.36 3.61 38.27
N ASN A 624 6.00 2.89 39.34
CA ASN A 624 6.81 1.81 39.89
C ASN A 624 6.58 0.48 39.13
N PRO A 625 7.54 0.01 38.31
CA PRO A 625 7.34 -1.14 37.46
C PRO A 625 7.12 -2.45 38.25
N CYS A 626 7.69 -2.60 39.45
CA CYS A 626 7.43 -3.78 40.27
C CYS A 626 5.95 -3.86 40.69
N LEU A 627 5.38 -2.73 41.13
CA LEU A 627 3.97 -2.67 41.54
C LEU A 627 3.01 -2.81 40.36
N GLU A 628 3.39 -2.29 39.18
CA GLU A 628 2.65 -2.51 37.93
C GLU A 628 2.56 -4.01 37.57
N TYR A 629 3.66 -4.76 37.72
CA TYR A 629 3.65 -6.21 37.48
C TYR A 629 2.79 -6.95 38.52
N VAL A 630 2.86 -6.53 39.79
CA VAL A 630 2.01 -7.11 40.83
C VAL A 630 0.53 -6.89 40.48
N LYS A 631 0.13 -5.66 40.13
CA LYS A 631 -1.24 -5.28 39.78
C LYS A 631 -1.75 -5.95 38.50
N HIS A 632 -0.95 -5.98 37.43
CA HIS A 632 -1.41 -6.39 36.09
C HIS A 632 -1.10 -7.84 35.72
N ILE A 633 -0.17 -8.50 36.44
CA ILE A 633 0.21 -9.90 36.17
C ILE A 633 -0.09 -10.78 37.39
N VAL A 634 0.47 -10.48 38.55
CA VAL A 634 0.43 -11.39 39.71
C VAL A 634 -0.98 -11.49 40.30
N PHE A 635 -1.62 -10.34 40.56
CA PHE A 635 -2.98 -10.30 41.09
C PHE A 635 -4.01 -10.98 40.17
N PRO A 636 -4.05 -10.69 38.85
CA PRO A 636 -4.98 -11.38 37.95
C PRO A 636 -4.72 -12.87 37.82
N TRP A 637 -3.47 -13.33 38.04
CA TRP A 637 -3.11 -14.74 37.96
C TRP A 637 -3.47 -15.53 39.22
N PHE A 638 -3.10 -15.04 40.41
CA PHE A 638 -3.30 -15.76 41.67
C PHE A 638 -4.50 -15.30 42.49
N GLY A 639 -5.09 -14.14 42.16
CA GLY A 639 -6.14 -13.48 42.95
C GLY A 639 -5.63 -12.80 44.23
N ARG A 640 -4.32 -12.86 44.51
CA ARG A 640 -3.68 -12.30 45.70
C ARG A 640 -2.19 -12.07 45.45
N PHE A 641 -1.55 -11.32 46.34
CA PHE A 641 -0.08 -11.17 46.40
C PHE A 641 0.43 -11.54 47.79
N GLU A 642 1.30 -12.57 47.85
CA GLU A 642 1.88 -13.08 49.10
C GLU A 642 3.28 -12.51 49.29
N VAL A 643 3.50 -11.82 50.42
CA VAL A 643 4.82 -11.33 50.85
C VAL A 643 5.27 -12.12 52.07
N ILE A 644 6.36 -12.87 51.91
CA ILE A 644 6.99 -13.65 52.99
C ILE A 644 8.21 -12.88 53.48
N ARG A 645 8.23 -12.55 54.77
CA ARG A 645 9.31 -11.78 55.40
C ARG A 645 9.36 -12.09 56.89
N GLU A 646 10.53 -11.86 57.48
CA GLU A 646 10.78 -12.09 58.90
C GLU A 646 9.85 -11.25 59.79
N GLU A 647 9.61 -11.70 61.03
CA GLU A 647 8.75 -10.99 61.99
C GLU A 647 9.22 -9.56 62.26
N ASP A 648 10.54 -9.34 62.32
CA ASP A 648 11.14 -8.02 62.51
C ASP A 648 10.83 -7.04 61.36
N ASN A 649 10.48 -7.56 60.17
CA ASN A 649 10.06 -6.78 59.00
C ASN A 649 8.52 -6.73 58.84
N GLY A 650 7.76 -7.11 59.88
CA GLY A 650 6.30 -7.05 59.90
C GLY A 650 5.61 -8.36 59.50
N GLY A 651 6.35 -9.47 59.43
CA GLY A 651 5.82 -10.82 59.24
C GLY A 651 5.18 -11.07 57.87
N ASN A 652 4.77 -12.33 57.65
CA ASN A 652 4.12 -12.74 56.40
C ASN A 652 2.78 -12.03 56.23
N LYS A 653 2.52 -11.49 55.04
CA LYS A 653 1.26 -10.79 54.71
C LYS A 653 0.73 -11.22 53.36
N ASN A 654 -0.58 -11.47 53.30
CA ASN A 654 -1.31 -11.73 52.06
C ASN A 654 -2.19 -10.53 51.71
N TYR A 655 -1.92 -9.92 50.57
CA TYR A 655 -2.74 -8.84 50.01
C TYR A 655 -3.81 -9.43 49.10
N ASN A 656 -5.08 -9.24 49.44
CA ASN A 656 -6.20 -9.70 48.61
C ASN A 656 -6.76 -8.58 47.70
N LYS A 657 -6.29 -7.35 47.91
CA LYS A 657 -6.61 -6.18 47.11
C LYS A 657 -5.34 -5.40 46.81
N VAL A 658 -5.26 -4.80 45.62
CA VAL A 658 -4.08 -4.02 45.20
C VAL A 658 -3.96 -2.74 46.01
N GLU A 659 -5.09 -2.18 46.44
CA GLU A 659 -5.16 -0.95 47.24
C GLU A 659 -4.48 -1.14 48.60
N GLU A 660 -4.69 -2.28 49.26
CA GLU A 660 -4.03 -2.64 50.52
C GLU A 660 -2.49 -2.71 50.37
N LEU A 661 -2.02 -3.20 49.22
CA LEU A 661 -0.59 -3.23 48.90
C LEU A 661 -0.04 -1.82 48.72
N PHE A 662 -0.76 -0.95 48.02
CA PHE A 662 -0.33 0.42 47.73
C PHE A 662 -0.31 1.30 48.98
N GLU A 663 -1.26 1.13 49.91
CA GLU A 663 -1.29 1.80 51.21
C GLU A 663 -0.08 1.41 52.07
N ASP A 664 0.22 0.11 52.18
CA ASP A 664 1.38 -0.38 52.90
C ASP A 664 2.71 0.08 52.28
N TYR A 665 2.79 0.09 50.95
CA TYR A 665 3.98 0.51 50.24
C TYR A 665 4.24 2.01 50.40
N SER A 666 3.20 2.85 50.21
CA SER A 666 3.29 4.31 50.33
C SER A 666 3.54 4.80 51.77
N SER A 667 2.98 4.12 52.77
CA SER A 667 3.28 4.39 54.18
C SER A 667 4.71 3.99 54.57
N GLY A 668 5.30 3.02 53.86
CA GLY A 668 6.60 2.43 54.16
C GLY A 668 6.52 1.21 55.10
N ALA A 669 5.33 0.70 55.37
CA ALA A 669 5.14 -0.57 56.09
C ALA A 669 5.60 -1.79 55.26
N LEU A 670 5.76 -1.62 53.95
CA LEU A 670 6.30 -2.62 53.03
C LEU A 670 7.56 -2.10 52.33
N HIS A 671 8.67 -2.81 52.51
CA HIS A 671 9.95 -2.42 51.95
C HIS A 671 10.07 -2.85 50.47
N PRO A 672 10.75 -2.07 49.59
CA PRO A 672 10.95 -2.44 48.19
C PRO A 672 11.58 -3.81 47.96
N ASP A 673 12.52 -4.22 48.81
CA ASP A 673 13.18 -5.53 48.67
C ASP A 673 12.23 -6.70 48.96
N ASP A 674 11.30 -6.54 49.91
CA ASP A 674 10.26 -7.54 50.18
C ASP A 674 9.35 -7.71 48.96
N VAL A 675 8.94 -6.59 48.35
CA VAL A 675 8.14 -6.59 47.11
C VAL A 675 8.87 -7.28 45.98
N LYS A 676 10.15 -6.94 45.77
CA LYS A 676 10.98 -7.53 44.71
C LYS A 676 11.13 -9.03 44.90
N PHE A 677 11.40 -9.49 46.12
CA PHE A 677 11.55 -10.91 46.42
C PHE A 677 10.25 -11.69 46.18
N ALA A 678 9.13 -11.18 46.71
CA ALA A 678 7.81 -11.75 46.52
C ALA A 678 7.39 -11.77 45.04
N LEU A 679 7.65 -10.69 44.31
CA LEU A 679 7.39 -10.58 42.87
C LEU A 679 8.21 -11.61 42.09
N ALA A 680 9.51 -11.74 42.36
CA ALA A 680 10.36 -12.72 41.69
C ALA A 680 9.86 -14.15 41.91
N LYS A 681 9.52 -14.51 43.14
CA LYS A 681 8.92 -15.81 43.46
C LYS A 681 7.63 -16.05 42.67
N ALA A 682 6.71 -15.08 42.66
CA ALA A 682 5.44 -15.20 41.96
C ALA A 682 5.63 -15.35 40.43
N ILE A 683 6.49 -14.54 39.82
CA ILE A 683 6.76 -14.62 38.38
C ILE A 683 7.41 -15.97 38.02
N ASN A 684 8.34 -16.47 38.83
CA ASN A 684 8.93 -17.79 38.61
C ASN A 684 7.89 -18.92 38.63
N GLN A 685 6.93 -18.87 39.56
CA GLN A 685 5.82 -19.82 39.60
C GLN A 685 4.94 -19.73 38.35
N ILE A 686 4.64 -18.53 37.87
CA ILE A 686 3.85 -18.30 36.64
C ILE A 686 4.55 -18.86 35.40
N LEU A 687 5.87 -18.69 35.31
CA LEU A 687 6.65 -19.12 34.14
C LEU A 687 7.02 -20.62 34.18
N GLN A 688 6.85 -21.30 35.31
CA GLN A 688 7.24 -22.70 35.48
C GLN A 688 6.62 -23.65 34.43
N PRO A 689 5.32 -23.57 34.11
CA PRO A 689 4.72 -24.43 33.06
C PRO A 689 5.38 -24.26 31.69
N VAL A 690 5.80 -23.04 31.35
CA VAL A 690 6.51 -22.74 30.10
C VAL A 690 7.89 -23.37 30.11
N ARG A 691 8.64 -23.21 31.21
CA ARG A 691 9.97 -23.85 31.36
C ARG A 691 9.88 -25.36 31.26
N ASP A 692 8.89 -25.96 31.92
CA ASP A 692 8.68 -27.41 31.89
C ASP A 692 8.34 -27.88 30.47
N HIS A 693 7.48 -27.17 29.74
CA HIS A 693 7.15 -27.48 28.34
C HIS A 693 8.40 -27.49 27.45
N PHE A 694 9.21 -26.44 27.48
CA PHE A 694 10.42 -26.33 26.66
C PHE A 694 11.57 -27.23 27.10
N ASN A 695 11.53 -27.77 28.32
CA ASN A 695 12.50 -28.76 28.79
C ASN A 695 12.10 -30.20 28.47
N ASN A 696 10.80 -30.50 28.55
CA ASN A 696 10.27 -31.86 28.49
C ASN A 696 9.75 -32.25 27.09
N ASN A 697 9.39 -31.26 26.26
CA ASN A 697 8.99 -31.48 24.86
C ASN A 697 10.19 -31.24 23.92
N SER A 698 10.65 -32.29 23.25
CA SER A 698 11.85 -32.24 22.39
C SER A 698 11.70 -31.30 21.19
N ASP A 699 10.52 -31.25 20.57
CA ASP A 699 10.22 -30.36 19.44
C ASP A 699 10.20 -28.90 19.88
N ALA A 700 9.53 -28.61 21.00
CA ALA A 700 9.51 -27.26 21.57
C ALA A 700 10.93 -26.81 21.97
N LYS A 701 11.73 -27.69 22.55
CA LYS A 701 13.13 -27.43 22.91
C LYS A 701 13.99 -27.09 21.70
N ALA A 702 13.85 -27.86 20.61
CA ALA A 702 14.56 -27.62 19.36
C ALA A 702 14.14 -26.29 18.72
N LEU A 703 12.84 -26.00 18.76
CA LEU A 703 12.26 -24.75 18.28
C LEU A 703 12.81 -23.54 19.04
N PHE A 704 12.81 -23.57 20.37
CA PHE A 704 13.41 -22.51 21.20
C PHE A 704 14.91 -22.33 20.91
N SER A 705 15.66 -23.42 20.82
CA SER A 705 17.10 -23.38 20.50
C SER A 705 17.36 -22.68 19.16
N THR A 706 16.52 -22.96 18.16
CA THR A 706 16.57 -22.32 16.84
C THR A 706 16.28 -20.82 16.92
N VAL A 707 15.22 -20.42 17.64
CA VAL A 707 14.87 -19.00 17.84
C VAL A 707 15.98 -18.25 18.56
N LYS A 708 16.61 -18.85 19.59
CA LYS A 708 17.75 -18.26 20.29
C LYS A 708 18.95 -18.05 19.35
N GLY A 709 19.21 -18.99 18.44
CA GLY A 709 20.23 -18.87 17.40
C GLY A 709 19.99 -17.68 16.47
N TYR A 710 18.75 -17.43 16.06
CA TYR A 710 18.41 -16.26 15.23
C TYR A 710 18.74 -14.95 15.93
N MET A 711 18.46 -14.84 17.24
CA MET A 711 18.74 -13.62 18.00
C MET A 711 20.24 -13.34 18.12
N ALA A 712 21.06 -14.38 18.34
CA ALA A 712 22.51 -14.23 18.43
C ALA A 712 23.14 -13.74 17.11
N THR A 713 22.71 -14.31 15.97
CA THR A 713 23.19 -13.89 14.64
C THR A 713 22.73 -12.49 14.24
N HIS A 714 21.50 -12.11 14.61
CA HIS A 714 20.97 -10.79 14.31
C HIS A 714 21.69 -9.69 15.10
N SER A 715 21.93 -9.88 16.40
CA SER A 715 22.71 -8.94 17.21
C SER A 715 24.15 -8.74 16.69
N ALA A 716 24.79 -9.81 16.19
CA ALA A 716 26.12 -9.71 15.58
C ALA A 716 26.13 -8.90 14.28
N SER A 717 25.08 -9.03 13.45
CA SER A 717 24.96 -8.30 12.17
C SER A 717 24.65 -6.80 12.31
N VAL A 718 24.00 -6.40 13.42
CA VAL A 718 23.66 -4.98 13.69
C VAL A 718 24.81 -4.25 14.40
N GLY A 719 25.67 -4.98 15.13
CA GLY A 719 26.85 -4.41 15.79
C GLY A 719 27.99 -4.00 14.86
N SER A 720 28.00 -4.46 13.60
CA SER A 720 29.07 -4.18 12.64
C SER A 720 28.84 -2.93 11.76
N THR A 721 27.82 -2.11 12.03
CA THR A 721 27.45 -0.94 11.21
C THR A 721 27.50 0.41 11.94
N LEU A 722 28.11 0.51 13.12
CA LEU A 722 28.41 1.80 13.73
C LEU A 722 29.87 2.19 13.40
N PRO A 723 30.15 3.36 12.80
CA PRO A 723 31.51 3.86 12.71
C PRO A 723 32.02 4.12 14.13
N GLU A 724 33.21 3.60 14.45
CA GLU A 724 33.92 4.01 15.65
C GLU A 724 34.09 5.54 15.62
N GLU A 725 33.54 6.24 16.62
CA GLU A 725 33.90 7.64 16.83
C GLU A 725 35.42 7.72 17.07
N PRO A 726 36.14 8.65 16.41
CA PRO A 726 37.55 8.80 16.62
C PRO A 726 37.78 9.27 18.06
N ARG A 727 38.52 8.49 18.83
CA ARG A 727 39.04 8.92 20.13
C ARG A 727 39.89 10.18 19.91
N SER A 728 39.41 11.31 20.42
CA SER A 728 40.21 12.51 20.69
C SER A 728 40.34 12.69 22.19
#